data_AF-A0A0H3C208-F1
#
_entry.id   AF-A0A0H3C208-F1
#
_cell.length_a   1.000
_cell.length_b   1.000
_cell.length_c   1.000
_cell.angle_alpha   90.00
_cell.angle_beta   90.00
_cell.angle_gamma   90.00
#
_symmetry.space_group_name_H-M   'P 1'
#
loop_
_entity.id
_entity.type
_entity.pdbx_description
1 polymer ?
#
loop_
_entity_poly.entity_id
_entity_poly.type
_entity_poly.pdbx_seq_one_letter_code
_entity_poly.pdbx_strand_id
1 'polypeptide(L)'
;MLIFGFIGLFFLNIFSLHAQGIVTNKDAQEEFKWALNSYNNGIYDDALLSFKKILSFDPNNLDYHFWTGNVYYRLGYVEEALMEWRNLKDQGYKVPYLRHLISTIEQRRGIFSNYELNFKKLVKVASLDNSIYKRPHGYQITSLRADKYGGYYAANFVGNEILYFDVNNNVNALVKDGFSYLKSPYDVIEANNLLYVTLYSSDEIGVYDKVLGVKRKSIGKKGTKDGELLAPQYMTIDKRNYIYVSEWGNKRVSKFGLEGDFILHFGSRTSGYKGLLGPTGVTYLNENIYVADSLRNTIEVFDTSGNHLYSVFTSIEGIEGLSSDFVGNNVIVSSKDGVYKYSIAKKTITKILKADKMNSKISSSILDANNQMIVSDFNNAKVSVYKSDASLYDSLNVDVRRIIRLGGPKIYVELNVSSKSGLPVVGLKSENFSISNENYYIVNPKVAYNVNASKDINIAVVFDKSSYMKKYDTDQIVGLNALMELSKNKNFSFINATSVPIIDNIESLTNSIRNTSSLGPYSTDAVKTDVSLKLAGSGLMSKSSRRAVVYFSGGILNRKAFEKYSLDTIVSYYKNNDIRFYLILFGNDPINSKLQYLVNETGGAVIPFSSYEGVSKVYDLILEQKTGTYLLEYYYPGPQEPNKYFNLSVEANINQQTGRGEFAYFIN
;
A
#
# COMPACT_ATOMS: atom_id res chain seq x y z
N MET A 1 19.14 33.70 -63.85
CA MET A 1 17.84 33.08 -63.51
C MET A 1 18.14 31.79 -62.76
N LEU A 2 17.53 31.64 -61.56
CA LEU A 2 17.54 30.49 -60.62
C LEU A 2 18.88 30.21 -59.89
N ILE A 3 19.10 30.54 -58.59
CA ILE A 3 18.42 30.27 -57.29
C ILE A 3 19.04 29.08 -56.54
N PHE A 4 19.75 29.43 -55.45
CA PHE A 4 19.91 28.79 -54.12
C PHE A 4 20.31 27.30 -54.04
N GLY A 5 21.20 26.84 -53.16
CA GLY A 5 21.88 27.46 -52.02
C GLY A 5 22.46 26.34 -51.16
N PHE A 6 23.79 26.29 -51.08
CA PHE A 6 24.60 25.34 -50.30
C PHE A 6 24.80 25.86 -48.86
N ILE A 7 25.37 25.01 -47.99
CA ILE A 7 25.97 25.28 -46.64
C ILE A 7 25.00 24.91 -45.48
N GLY A 8 25.25 23.94 -44.59
CA GLY A 8 26.51 23.35 -44.11
C GLY A 8 27.03 24.12 -42.89
N LEU A 9 26.44 23.94 -41.70
CA LEU A 9 26.82 24.72 -40.51
C LEU A 9 27.46 23.87 -39.41
N PHE A 10 28.74 24.17 -39.24
CA PHE A 10 29.70 23.76 -38.23
C PHE A 10 29.29 24.15 -36.80
N PHE A 11 29.68 23.30 -35.84
CA PHE A 11 29.90 23.64 -34.44
C PHE A 11 31.10 24.60 -34.31
N LEU A 12 30.94 25.74 -33.61
CA LEU A 12 31.88 26.29 -32.60
C LEU A 12 31.45 27.69 -32.11
N ASN A 13 31.33 27.79 -30.78
CA ASN A 13 31.69 28.89 -29.88
C ASN A 13 31.20 30.34 -30.06
N ILE A 14 30.61 30.81 -28.95
CA ILE A 14 30.63 32.17 -28.38
C ILE A 14 29.96 33.27 -29.22
N PHE A 15 28.70 33.54 -28.90
CA PHE A 15 28.16 34.89 -28.92
C PHE A 15 27.46 35.19 -27.60
N SER A 16 28.17 35.90 -26.72
CA SER A 16 27.56 36.68 -25.64
C SER A 16 26.88 37.90 -26.28
N LEU A 17 25.61 37.77 -26.66
CA LEU A 17 24.77 38.92 -26.93
C LEU A 17 24.04 39.29 -25.63
N HIS A 18 24.64 40.23 -24.92
CA HIS A 18 23.98 40.97 -23.85
C HIS A 18 22.84 41.78 -24.48
N ALA A 19 21.64 41.18 -24.55
CA ALA A 19 20.41 41.96 -24.57
C ALA A 19 20.06 42.24 -23.10
N GLN A 20 20.55 43.36 -22.57
CA GLN A 20 20.02 43.97 -21.35
C GLN A 20 18.58 44.44 -21.62
N GLY A 21 17.64 43.49 -21.66
CA GLY A 21 16.32 43.77 -21.13
C GLY A 21 16.48 43.80 -19.62
N ILE A 22 16.14 44.90 -18.97
CA ILE A 22 16.06 44.97 -17.51
C ILE A 22 14.94 43.99 -17.13
N VAL A 23 15.32 42.73 -16.84
CA VAL A 23 14.42 41.72 -16.31
C VAL A 23 13.97 42.24 -14.96
N THR A 24 12.70 42.57 -14.86
CA THR A 24 12.11 43.15 -13.66
C THR A 24 11.83 42.05 -12.64
N ASN A 25 11.69 42.41 -11.36
CA ASN A 25 11.21 41.50 -10.31
C ASN A 25 9.86 40.81 -10.71
N LYS A 26 9.09 41.46 -11.60
CA LYS A 26 7.85 40.92 -12.17
C LYS A 26 8.08 39.71 -13.09
N ASP A 27 9.12 39.73 -13.94
CA ASP A 27 9.43 38.62 -14.85
C ASP A 27 9.88 37.36 -14.07
N ALA A 28 10.62 37.56 -12.98
CA ALA A 28 11.01 36.47 -12.07
C ALA A 28 9.80 35.86 -11.35
N GLN A 29 8.82 36.69 -10.94
CA GLN A 29 7.58 36.21 -10.32
C GLN A 29 6.70 35.41 -11.31
N GLU A 30 6.58 35.87 -12.55
CA GLU A 30 5.82 35.15 -13.59
C GLU A 30 6.47 33.80 -13.92
N GLU A 31 7.80 33.76 -14.05
CA GLU A 31 8.55 32.53 -14.26
C GLU A 31 8.44 31.57 -13.06
N PHE A 32 8.46 32.09 -11.82
CA PHE A 32 8.25 31.27 -10.62
C PHE A 32 6.85 30.67 -10.58
N LYS A 33 5.82 31.43 -10.97
CA LYS A 33 4.45 30.92 -11.12
C LYS A 33 4.40 29.79 -12.15
N TRP A 34 5.05 29.95 -13.29
CA TRP A 34 5.14 28.91 -14.31
C TRP A 34 5.86 27.66 -13.78
N ALA A 35 7.01 27.82 -13.11
CA ALA A 35 7.78 26.73 -12.53
C ALA A 35 6.95 25.91 -11.53
N LEU A 36 6.21 26.59 -10.65
CA LEU A 36 5.36 25.95 -9.65
C LEU A 36 4.14 25.26 -10.28
N ASN A 37 3.56 25.82 -11.33
CA ASN A 37 2.49 25.18 -12.10
C ASN A 37 2.99 23.92 -12.82
N SER A 38 4.16 23.98 -13.47
CA SER A 38 4.80 22.81 -14.10
C SER A 38 5.08 21.72 -13.08
N TYR A 39 5.57 22.07 -11.88
CA TYR A 39 5.75 21.14 -10.77
C TYR A 39 4.43 20.47 -10.35
N ASN A 40 3.36 21.26 -10.13
CA ASN A 40 2.05 20.74 -9.74
C ASN A 40 1.40 19.85 -10.82
N ASN A 41 1.72 20.10 -12.09
CA ASN A 41 1.29 19.26 -13.22
C ASN A 41 2.13 17.99 -13.41
N GLY A 42 3.19 17.81 -12.61
CA GLY A 42 4.09 16.64 -12.70
C GLY A 42 5.14 16.75 -13.81
N ILE A 43 5.29 17.92 -14.42
CA ILE A 43 6.25 18.20 -15.49
C ILE A 43 7.54 18.72 -14.86
N TYR A 44 8.24 17.82 -14.15
CA TYR A 44 9.36 18.20 -13.29
C TYR A 44 10.61 18.66 -14.06
N ASP A 45 10.85 18.16 -15.27
CA ASP A 45 11.99 18.59 -16.10
C ASP A 45 11.85 20.06 -16.52
N ASP A 46 10.64 20.46 -16.95
CA ASP A 46 10.30 21.85 -17.28
C ASP A 46 10.39 22.74 -16.03
N ALA A 47 9.85 22.28 -14.91
CA ALA A 47 9.96 22.99 -13.64
C ALA A 47 11.42 23.24 -13.27
N LEU A 48 12.31 22.24 -13.40
CA LEU A 48 13.73 22.37 -13.08
C LEU A 48 14.40 23.43 -13.96
N LEU A 49 14.08 23.46 -15.26
CA LEU A 49 14.63 24.44 -16.19
C LEU A 49 14.28 25.87 -15.76
N SER A 50 13.02 26.11 -15.39
CA SER A 50 12.57 27.43 -14.92
C SER A 50 13.10 27.80 -13.55
N PHE A 51 13.23 26.84 -12.63
CA PHE A 51 13.89 27.10 -11.35
C PHE A 51 15.35 27.50 -11.51
N LYS A 52 16.09 26.85 -12.42
CA LYS A 52 17.46 27.27 -12.76
C LYS A 52 17.50 28.66 -13.39
N LYS A 53 16.51 28.99 -14.23
CA LYS A 53 16.38 30.32 -14.84
C LYS A 53 16.16 31.40 -13.77
N ILE A 54 15.22 31.21 -12.83
CA ILE A 54 14.97 32.22 -11.78
C ILE A 54 16.12 32.34 -10.78
N LEU A 55 16.82 31.25 -10.46
CA LEU A 55 18.03 31.29 -9.63
C LEU A 55 19.19 32.06 -10.30
N SER A 56 19.21 32.13 -11.64
CA SER A 56 20.18 32.98 -12.33
C SER A 56 19.90 34.48 -12.15
N PHE A 57 18.67 34.86 -11.80
CA PHE A 57 18.26 36.24 -11.53
C PHE A 57 18.38 36.60 -10.04
N ASP A 58 17.97 35.71 -9.15
CA ASP A 58 18.06 35.89 -7.69
C ASP A 58 18.65 34.63 -7.01
N PRO A 59 19.99 34.51 -6.97
CA PRO A 59 20.67 33.32 -6.44
C PRO A 59 20.57 33.15 -4.92
N ASN A 60 20.07 34.16 -4.18
CA ASN A 60 19.98 34.09 -2.72
C ASN A 60 18.55 33.80 -2.25
N ASN A 61 17.62 33.61 -3.18
CA ASN A 61 16.22 33.39 -2.86
C ASN A 61 16.00 31.99 -2.25
N LEU A 62 15.70 31.96 -0.95
CA LEU A 62 15.54 30.71 -0.20
C LEU A 62 14.36 29.87 -0.70
N ASP A 63 13.27 30.49 -1.17
CA ASP A 63 12.13 29.77 -1.73
C ASP A 63 12.48 29.08 -3.05
N TYR A 64 13.27 29.74 -3.92
CA TYR A 64 13.68 29.16 -5.20
C TYR A 64 14.59 27.94 -4.99
N HIS A 65 15.52 28.03 -4.05
CA HIS A 65 16.34 26.88 -3.64
C HIS A 65 15.51 25.76 -3.02
N PHE A 66 14.53 26.09 -2.18
CA PHE A 66 13.64 25.10 -1.56
C PHE A 66 12.89 24.28 -2.61
N TRP A 67 12.31 24.97 -3.60
CA TRP A 67 11.61 24.33 -4.71
C TRP A 67 12.53 23.57 -5.65
N THR A 68 13.74 24.08 -5.89
CA THR A 68 14.76 23.38 -6.68
C THR A 68 15.12 22.03 -6.02
N GLY A 69 15.31 22.00 -4.70
CA GLY A 69 15.48 20.76 -3.93
C GLY A 69 14.30 19.80 -4.07
N ASN A 70 13.07 20.31 -3.98
CA ASN A 70 11.86 19.50 -4.21
C ASN A 70 11.82 18.90 -5.62
N VAL A 71 12.17 19.67 -6.65
CA VAL A 71 12.19 19.20 -8.05
C VAL A 71 13.26 18.14 -8.25
N TYR A 72 14.48 18.36 -7.74
CA TYR A 72 15.55 17.35 -7.77
C TYR A 72 15.10 16.04 -7.13
N TYR A 73 14.47 16.12 -5.96
CA TYR A 73 13.91 14.94 -5.29
C TYR A 73 12.86 14.24 -6.15
N ARG A 74 11.90 14.97 -6.73
CA ARG A 74 10.90 14.39 -7.64
C ARG A 74 11.48 13.81 -8.91
N LEU A 75 12.66 14.26 -9.35
CA LEU A 75 13.34 13.72 -10.53
C LEU A 75 14.23 12.50 -10.22
N GLY A 76 14.48 12.21 -8.94
CA GLY A 76 15.35 11.12 -8.47
C GLY A 76 16.80 11.54 -8.18
N TYR A 77 17.12 12.83 -8.27
CA TYR A 77 18.42 13.42 -7.96
C TYR A 77 18.52 13.73 -6.46
N VAL A 78 18.62 12.66 -5.66
CA VAL A 78 18.47 12.75 -4.19
C VAL A 78 19.63 13.48 -3.52
N GLU A 79 20.85 13.36 -4.04
CA GLU A 79 22.01 14.04 -3.44
C GLU A 79 21.96 15.54 -3.66
N GLU A 80 21.58 15.96 -4.86
CA GLU A 80 21.38 17.35 -5.22
C GLU A 80 20.27 17.96 -4.35
N ALA A 81 19.17 17.24 -4.15
CA ALA A 81 18.10 17.68 -3.25
C ALA A 81 18.57 17.83 -1.79
N LEU A 82 19.31 16.85 -1.26
CA LEU A 82 19.85 16.90 0.09
C LEU A 82 20.85 18.05 0.27
N MET A 83 21.67 18.33 -0.75
CA MET A 83 22.60 19.46 -0.72
C MET A 83 21.86 20.80 -0.60
N GLU A 84 20.85 21.03 -1.44
CA GLU A 84 20.00 22.24 -1.39
C GLU A 84 19.35 22.39 0.00
N TRP A 85 18.74 21.33 0.52
CA TRP A 85 18.04 21.39 1.81
C TRP A 85 18.99 21.53 3.00
N ARG A 86 20.20 20.94 2.97
CA ARG A 86 21.20 21.14 4.02
C ARG A 86 21.64 22.59 4.06
N ASN A 87 21.92 23.19 2.90
CA ASN A 87 22.29 24.60 2.80
C ASN A 87 21.18 25.52 3.37
N LEU A 88 19.92 25.29 2.97
CA LEU A 88 18.78 26.04 3.50
C LEU A 88 18.61 25.90 5.01
N LYS A 89 18.76 24.68 5.53
CA LYS A 89 18.70 24.40 6.98
C LYS A 89 19.79 25.18 7.73
N ASP A 90 21.00 25.23 7.20
CA ASP A 90 22.14 25.92 7.84
C ASP A 90 21.96 27.45 7.79
N GLN A 91 21.22 27.97 6.82
CA GLN A 91 20.79 29.38 6.74
C GLN A 91 19.57 29.72 7.61
N GLY A 92 19.02 28.77 8.38
CA GLY A 92 17.88 29.00 9.25
C GLY A 92 16.51 28.92 8.58
N TYR A 93 16.45 28.53 7.30
CA TYR A 93 15.19 28.41 6.56
C TYR A 93 14.47 27.10 6.90
N LYS A 94 13.20 27.18 7.34
CA LYS A 94 12.32 26.03 7.66
C LYS A 94 13.01 24.90 8.46
N VAL A 95 13.88 25.25 9.41
CA VAL A 95 14.79 24.31 10.09
C VAL A 95 14.10 23.07 10.67
N PRO A 96 12.96 23.17 11.40
CA PRO A 96 12.32 21.98 11.96
C PRO A 96 11.90 20.98 10.88
N TYR A 97 11.32 21.48 9.79
CA TYR A 97 10.89 20.66 8.65
C TYR A 97 12.08 20.05 7.91
N LEU A 98 13.07 20.87 7.52
CA LEU A 98 14.23 20.37 6.76
C LEU A 98 15.06 19.38 7.56
N ARG A 99 15.23 19.59 8.88
CA ARG A 99 15.91 18.61 9.75
C ARG A 99 15.19 17.26 9.73
N HIS A 100 13.86 17.27 9.84
CA HIS A 100 13.05 16.05 9.80
C HIS A 100 13.11 15.37 8.42
N LEU A 101 12.96 16.14 7.34
CA LEU A 101 12.99 15.63 5.97
C LEU A 101 14.34 14.99 5.62
N ILE A 102 15.45 15.69 5.89
CA ILE A 102 16.81 15.20 5.65
C ILE A 102 17.05 13.91 6.45
N SER A 103 16.75 13.92 7.75
CA SER A 103 16.93 12.74 8.61
C SER A 103 16.12 11.53 8.12
N THR A 104 14.88 11.75 7.67
CA THR A 104 14.02 10.69 7.13
C THR A 104 14.61 10.08 5.85
N ILE A 105 15.09 10.92 4.93
CA ILE A 105 15.68 10.47 3.67
C ILE A 105 17.00 9.73 3.92
N GLU A 106 17.87 10.25 4.77
CA GLU A 106 19.15 9.60 5.12
C GLU A 106 18.94 8.24 5.79
N GLN A 107 18.00 8.14 6.73
CA GLN A 107 17.67 6.87 7.38
C GLN A 107 17.19 5.81 6.38
N ARG A 108 16.34 6.21 5.43
CA ARG A 108 15.82 5.31 4.38
C ARG A 108 16.91 4.85 3.41
N ARG A 109 18.00 5.61 3.28
CA ARG A 109 19.17 5.25 2.45
C ARG A 109 20.18 4.38 3.19
N GLY A 110 20.32 4.56 4.51
CA GLY A 110 21.37 3.91 5.30
C GLY A 110 21.05 2.49 5.80
N ILE A 111 19.79 2.03 5.74
CA ILE A 111 19.37 0.76 6.35
C ILE A 111 18.44 -0.01 5.40
N PHE A 112 18.79 -1.26 5.08
CA PHE A 112 17.81 -2.27 4.65
C PHE A 112 16.79 -2.42 5.78
N SER A 113 15.60 -1.83 5.65
CA SER A 113 14.60 -1.92 6.71
C SER A 113 14.10 -3.36 6.78
N ASN A 114 14.55 -4.12 7.77
CA ASN A 114 13.82 -5.31 8.19
C ASN A 114 12.43 -4.83 8.64
N TYR A 115 11.42 -5.14 7.83
CA TYR A 115 10.01 -4.74 8.01
C TYR A 115 9.32 -5.37 9.23
N GLU A 116 10.06 -6.08 10.08
CA GLU A 116 9.52 -6.66 11.30
C GLU A 116 9.25 -5.57 12.33
N LEU A 117 8.03 -5.57 12.87
CA LEU A 117 7.73 -4.85 14.10
C LEU A 117 8.74 -5.22 15.18
N ASN A 118 9.38 -4.21 15.75
CA ASN A 118 10.23 -4.41 16.90
C ASN A 118 9.36 -4.64 18.13
N PHE A 119 9.07 -5.91 18.41
CA PHE A 119 8.29 -6.35 19.56
C PHE A 119 9.05 -6.23 20.90
N LYS A 120 10.29 -5.72 20.92
CA LYS A 120 11.08 -5.63 22.18
C LYS A 120 10.40 -4.77 23.23
N LYS A 121 9.61 -3.77 22.84
CA LYS A 121 8.81 -2.97 23.76
C LYS A 121 7.55 -2.44 23.08
N LEU A 122 6.39 -2.84 23.60
CA LEU A 122 5.09 -2.37 23.17
C LEU A 122 4.51 -1.40 24.21
N VAL A 123 3.93 -0.31 23.74
CA VAL A 123 3.30 0.73 24.55
C VAL A 123 1.82 0.81 24.18
N LYS A 124 0.96 0.80 25.20
CA LYS A 124 -0.48 0.94 25.04
C LYS A 124 -0.81 2.39 24.69
N VAL A 125 -1.43 2.62 23.53
CA VAL A 125 -1.78 3.97 23.02
C VAL A 125 -3.26 4.26 23.09
N ALA A 126 -4.09 3.22 23.07
CA ALA A 126 -5.53 3.33 23.24
C ALA A 126 -6.07 2.10 23.98
N SER A 127 -7.20 2.30 24.65
CA SER A 127 -7.95 1.26 25.35
C SER A 127 -9.43 1.56 25.18
N LEU A 128 -10.19 0.54 24.78
CA LEU A 128 -11.62 0.60 24.51
C LEU A 128 -12.27 -0.39 25.46
N ASP A 129 -13.15 0.10 26.34
CA ASP A 129 -13.89 -0.71 27.29
C ASP A 129 -15.34 -0.21 27.43
N ASN A 130 -16.13 -0.92 28.25
CA ASN A 130 -17.54 -0.62 28.49
C ASN A 130 -17.80 0.78 29.08
N SER A 131 -16.80 1.44 29.68
CA SER A 131 -16.98 2.79 30.22
C SER A 131 -17.02 3.85 29.11
N ILE A 132 -16.29 3.60 28.02
CA ILE A 132 -16.20 4.48 26.85
C ILE A 132 -17.36 4.18 25.88
N TYR A 133 -17.76 2.92 25.73
CA TYR A 133 -18.85 2.51 24.84
C TYR A 133 -19.98 1.83 25.62
N LYS A 134 -21.03 2.60 25.93
CA LYS A 134 -22.24 2.06 26.55
C LYS A 134 -23.02 1.23 25.53
N ARG A 135 -22.74 -0.08 25.47
CA ARG A 135 -23.48 -1.05 24.66
C ARG A 135 -24.54 -1.75 25.52
N PRO A 136 -25.84 -1.73 25.15
CA PRO A 136 -26.92 -2.21 26.00
C PRO A 136 -26.85 -3.71 26.33
N HIS A 137 -26.21 -4.52 25.47
CA HIS A 137 -26.09 -5.96 25.63
C HIS A 137 -24.67 -6.41 26.05
N GLY A 138 -23.78 -5.47 26.41
CA GLY A 138 -22.40 -5.79 26.80
C GLY A 138 -21.42 -5.89 25.62
N TYR A 139 -20.17 -6.14 25.98
CA TYR A 139 -19.01 -6.05 25.09
C TYR A 139 -18.00 -7.14 25.45
N GLN A 140 -17.97 -8.24 24.71
CA GLN A 140 -16.94 -9.28 24.86
C GLN A 140 -16.52 -9.76 23.48
N ILE A 141 -15.27 -9.42 23.12
CA ILE A 141 -14.74 -9.69 21.80
C ILE A 141 -14.06 -11.05 21.79
N THR A 142 -14.52 -11.97 20.94
CA THR A 142 -13.93 -13.30 20.74
C THR A 142 -12.86 -13.28 19.66
N SER A 143 -13.08 -12.54 18.58
CA SER A 143 -12.12 -12.44 17.48
C SER A 143 -11.93 -11.01 16.99
N LEU A 144 -10.77 -10.80 16.36
CA LEU A 144 -10.38 -9.56 15.70
C LEU A 144 -9.85 -9.94 14.32
N ARG A 145 -10.18 -9.17 13.28
CA ARG A 145 -9.55 -9.27 11.96
C ARG A 145 -9.22 -7.90 11.40
N ALA A 146 -7.95 -7.69 11.06
CA ALA A 146 -7.51 -6.49 10.39
C ALA A 146 -8.14 -6.42 8.99
N ASP A 147 -8.55 -5.23 8.59
CA ASP A 147 -8.81 -4.95 7.19
C ASP A 147 -7.53 -4.45 6.50
N LYS A 148 -7.59 -4.31 5.18
CA LYS A 148 -6.47 -3.78 4.38
C LYS A 148 -6.34 -2.26 4.42
N TYR A 149 -7.28 -1.55 5.05
CA TYR A 149 -7.40 -0.10 5.05
C TYR A 149 -7.07 0.54 6.40
N GLY A 150 -6.59 -0.23 7.37
CA GLY A 150 -6.16 0.28 8.69
C GLY A 150 -7.25 0.24 9.76
N GLY A 151 -8.44 -0.28 9.43
CA GLY A 151 -9.46 -0.66 10.40
C GLY A 151 -9.40 -2.14 10.76
N TYR A 152 -10.37 -2.59 11.55
CA TYR A 152 -10.51 -3.99 11.94
C TYR A 152 -11.94 -4.34 12.32
N TYR A 153 -12.32 -5.58 12.06
CA TYR A 153 -13.57 -6.16 12.52
C TYR A 153 -13.39 -6.84 13.87
N ALA A 154 -14.44 -6.85 14.67
CA ALA A 154 -14.50 -7.58 15.92
C ALA A 154 -15.83 -8.33 16.05
N ALA A 155 -15.77 -9.61 16.44
CA ALA A 155 -16.94 -10.39 16.78
C ALA A 155 -17.32 -10.12 18.25
N ASN A 156 -18.42 -9.40 18.47
CA ASN A 156 -18.95 -9.16 19.82
C ASN A 156 -19.90 -10.28 20.21
N PHE A 157 -19.37 -11.27 20.92
CA PHE A 157 -20.07 -12.51 21.25
C PHE A 157 -21.32 -12.28 22.11
N VAL A 158 -21.24 -11.42 23.13
CA VAL A 158 -22.38 -11.14 24.02
C VAL A 158 -23.31 -10.09 23.42
N GLY A 159 -22.77 -9.08 22.76
CA GLY A 159 -23.58 -8.07 22.09
C GLY A 159 -24.27 -8.57 20.82
N ASN A 160 -23.96 -9.78 20.37
CA ASN A 160 -24.56 -10.45 19.21
C ASN A 160 -24.50 -9.61 17.93
N GLU A 161 -23.34 -9.02 17.67
CA GLU A 161 -23.11 -8.14 16.53
C GLU A 161 -21.67 -8.23 16.03
N ILE A 162 -21.45 -7.88 14.76
CA ILE A 162 -20.11 -7.59 14.25
C ILE A 162 -19.87 -6.09 14.30
N LEU A 163 -18.75 -5.72 14.91
CA LEU A 163 -18.28 -4.35 15.00
C LEU A 163 -17.19 -4.09 13.97
N TYR A 164 -17.13 -2.88 13.47
CA TYR A 164 -16.02 -2.37 12.67
C TYR A 164 -15.42 -1.15 13.36
N PHE A 165 -14.11 -1.19 13.58
CA PHE A 165 -13.32 -0.10 14.10
C PHE A 165 -12.53 0.53 12.96
N ASP A 166 -12.61 1.84 12.83
CA ASP A 166 -11.75 2.57 11.89
C ASP A 166 -10.33 2.77 12.46
N VAL A 167 -9.48 3.42 11.66
CA VAL A 167 -8.08 3.72 12.02
C VAL A 167 -7.92 4.56 13.30
N ASN A 168 -8.96 5.33 13.67
CA ASN A 168 -9.00 6.17 14.85
C ASN A 168 -9.68 5.47 16.03
N ASN A 169 -10.00 4.18 15.87
CA ASN A 169 -10.71 3.34 16.83
C ASN A 169 -12.16 3.78 17.08
N ASN A 170 -12.76 4.57 16.19
CA ASN A 170 -14.20 4.81 16.24
C ASN A 170 -14.93 3.54 15.80
N VAL A 171 -15.98 3.17 16.54
CA VAL A 171 -16.70 1.91 16.34
C VAL A 171 -18.05 2.13 15.69
N ASN A 172 -18.33 1.35 14.64
CA ASN A 172 -19.65 1.25 14.02
C ASN A 172 -20.13 -0.20 14.12
N ALA A 173 -21.41 -0.40 14.47
CA ALA A 173 -22.03 -1.72 14.33
C ALA A 173 -22.31 -1.98 12.86
N LEU A 174 -21.89 -3.14 12.34
CA LEU A 174 -21.97 -3.45 10.93
C LEU A 174 -23.04 -4.49 10.60
N VAL A 175 -23.10 -5.56 11.41
CA VAL A 175 -24.05 -6.67 11.20
C VAL A 175 -24.87 -6.92 12.44
N LYS A 176 -26.19 -6.83 12.26
CA LYS A 176 -27.27 -7.28 13.13
C LYS A 176 -28.25 -7.92 12.15
N ASP A 177 -28.66 -9.17 12.34
CA ASP A 177 -29.44 -9.96 11.36
C ASP A 177 -30.83 -9.35 11.07
N GLY A 178 -30.87 -8.28 10.26
CA GLY A 178 -32.05 -7.42 10.11
C GLY A 178 -32.43 -6.71 11.42
N PHE A 179 -33.66 -6.94 11.89
CA PHE A 179 -34.11 -6.49 13.22
C PHE A 179 -33.73 -7.46 14.36
N SER A 180 -33.06 -8.57 14.04
CA SER A 180 -32.65 -9.61 15.00
C SER A 180 -31.16 -9.56 15.30
N TYR A 181 -30.77 -10.22 16.39
CA TYR A 181 -29.39 -10.32 16.84
C TYR A 181 -28.69 -11.55 16.23
N LEU A 182 -27.38 -11.48 16.03
CA LEU A 182 -26.60 -12.65 15.63
C LEU A 182 -26.63 -13.73 16.71
N LYS A 183 -26.51 -15.00 16.33
CA LYS A 183 -26.54 -16.11 17.28
C LYS A 183 -25.15 -16.41 17.83
N SER A 184 -24.68 -15.57 18.76
CA SER A 184 -23.36 -15.69 19.41
C SER A 184 -22.22 -15.74 18.39
N PRO A 185 -21.96 -14.62 17.67
CA PRO A 185 -20.92 -14.57 16.66
C PRO A 185 -19.55 -14.81 17.30
N TYR A 186 -18.76 -15.71 16.72
CA TYR A 186 -17.48 -16.12 17.31
C TYR A 186 -16.28 -15.56 16.54
N ASP A 187 -16.28 -15.69 15.22
CA ASP A 187 -15.27 -15.11 14.33
C ASP A 187 -15.91 -14.53 13.07
N VAL A 188 -15.18 -13.62 12.42
CA VAL A 188 -15.58 -12.95 11.18
C VAL A 188 -14.40 -12.92 10.23
N ILE A 189 -14.61 -13.15 8.93
CA ILE A 189 -13.61 -12.97 7.87
C ILE A 189 -14.25 -12.26 6.68
N GLU A 190 -13.46 -11.49 5.93
CA GLU A 190 -13.91 -10.78 4.73
C GLU A 190 -13.40 -11.50 3.47
N ALA A 191 -14.31 -11.75 2.52
CA ALA A 191 -13.96 -12.17 1.16
C ALA A 191 -15.02 -11.69 0.16
N ASN A 192 -14.59 -11.25 -1.04
CA ASN A 192 -15.48 -10.82 -2.13
C ASN A 192 -16.57 -9.82 -1.71
N ASN A 193 -16.23 -8.86 -0.84
CA ASN A 193 -17.16 -7.86 -0.29
C ASN A 193 -18.32 -8.46 0.54
N LEU A 194 -18.13 -9.69 1.03
CA LEU A 194 -19.01 -10.36 1.97
C LEU A 194 -18.27 -10.57 3.29
N LEU A 195 -19.04 -10.70 4.36
CA LEU A 195 -18.55 -11.12 5.66
C LEU A 195 -19.06 -12.52 5.96
N TYR A 196 -18.15 -13.42 6.27
CA TYR A 196 -18.46 -14.75 6.76
C TYR A 196 -18.30 -14.73 8.26
N VAL A 197 -19.31 -15.20 8.99
CA VAL A 197 -19.36 -15.13 10.45
C VAL A 197 -19.70 -16.51 11.00
N THR A 198 -18.86 -17.06 11.88
CA THR A 198 -19.24 -18.28 12.62
C THR A 198 -20.27 -17.93 13.69
N LEU A 199 -21.39 -18.64 13.68
CA LEU A 199 -22.47 -18.47 14.63
C LEU A 199 -22.50 -19.67 15.55
N TYR A 200 -21.88 -19.52 16.73
CA TYR A 200 -21.64 -20.61 17.66
C TYR A 200 -22.93 -21.29 18.11
N SER A 201 -23.98 -20.51 18.36
CA SER A 201 -25.24 -21.03 18.92
C SER A 201 -26.14 -21.72 17.86
N SER A 202 -25.89 -21.50 16.58
CA SER A 202 -26.64 -22.15 15.48
C SER A 202 -25.83 -23.16 14.68
N ASP A 203 -24.56 -23.38 15.02
CA ASP A 203 -23.67 -24.33 14.35
C ASP A 203 -23.65 -24.12 12.82
N GLU A 204 -23.46 -22.86 12.38
CA GLU A 204 -23.40 -22.49 10.98
C GLU A 204 -22.41 -21.34 10.74
N ILE A 205 -22.06 -21.11 9.48
CA ILE A 205 -21.38 -19.89 9.04
C ILE A 205 -22.40 -19.02 8.32
N GLY A 206 -22.74 -17.87 8.88
CA GLY A 206 -23.60 -16.89 8.22
C GLY A 206 -22.79 -16.05 7.23
N VAL A 207 -23.33 -15.84 6.03
CA VAL A 207 -22.73 -14.99 4.99
C VAL A 207 -23.55 -13.72 4.86
N TYR A 208 -22.90 -12.57 5.05
CA TYR A 208 -23.53 -11.25 5.12
C TYR A 208 -22.97 -10.30 4.07
N ASP A 209 -23.82 -9.41 3.58
CA ASP A 209 -23.36 -8.26 2.79
C ASP A 209 -22.53 -7.33 3.67
N LYS A 210 -21.30 -7.00 3.25
CA LYS A 210 -20.42 -6.13 4.04
C LYS A 210 -20.97 -4.71 4.21
N VAL A 211 -21.71 -4.19 3.23
CA VAL A 211 -22.17 -2.79 3.23
C VAL A 211 -23.53 -2.67 3.89
N LEU A 212 -24.46 -3.55 3.52
CA LEU A 212 -25.83 -3.52 4.01
C LEU A 212 -26.00 -4.26 5.35
N GLY A 213 -25.05 -5.12 5.72
CA GLY A 213 -25.12 -5.92 6.94
C GLY A 213 -26.20 -7.01 6.93
N VAL A 214 -26.79 -7.30 5.77
CA VAL A 214 -27.91 -8.26 5.63
C VAL A 214 -27.41 -9.67 5.33
N LYS A 215 -28.03 -10.68 5.94
CA LYS A 215 -27.70 -12.08 5.65
C LYS A 215 -28.09 -12.44 4.22
N ARG A 216 -27.17 -13.09 3.52
CA ARG A 216 -27.33 -13.60 2.14
C ARG A 216 -27.60 -15.11 2.14
N LYS A 217 -26.84 -15.87 2.92
CA LYS A 217 -26.97 -17.34 3.04
C LYS A 217 -26.34 -17.86 4.33
N SER A 218 -26.52 -19.16 4.56
CA SER A 218 -25.80 -19.93 5.58
C SER A 218 -24.98 -21.03 4.91
N ILE A 219 -23.83 -21.36 5.48
CA ILE A 219 -22.99 -22.50 5.10
C ILE A 219 -22.93 -23.47 6.27
N GLY A 220 -23.12 -24.75 5.96
CA GLY A 220 -23.22 -25.81 6.95
C GLY A 220 -24.53 -25.78 7.74
N LYS A 221 -24.67 -26.78 8.60
CA LYS A 221 -25.78 -26.93 9.56
C LYS A 221 -25.29 -27.75 10.74
N LYS A 222 -26.00 -27.70 11.85
CA LYS A 222 -25.70 -28.53 13.02
C LYS A 222 -25.55 -30.02 12.68
N GLY A 223 -24.43 -30.62 13.08
CA GLY A 223 -24.22 -32.06 13.00
C GLY A 223 -22.75 -32.47 12.96
N THR A 224 -22.50 -33.74 12.66
CA THR A 224 -21.17 -34.36 12.73
C THR A 224 -20.70 -34.94 11.39
N LYS A 225 -21.58 -34.99 10.39
CA LYS A 225 -21.27 -35.52 9.05
C LYS A 225 -20.48 -34.50 8.22
N ASP A 226 -20.13 -34.89 6.99
CA ASP A 226 -19.52 -34.02 6.00
C ASP A 226 -20.39 -32.80 5.71
N GLY A 227 -19.77 -31.62 5.71
CA GLY A 227 -20.46 -30.33 5.54
C GLY A 227 -21.33 -29.88 6.72
N GLU A 228 -21.51 -30.71 7.76
CA GLU A 228 -22.15 -30.30 9.01
C GLU A 228 -21.13 -29.72 9.99
N LEU A 229 -21.57 -28.82 10.86
CA LEU A 229 -20.73 -28.10 11.82
C LEU A 229 -21.19 -28.38 13.26
N LEU A 230 -20.24 -28.36 14.20
CA LEU A 230 -20.55 -28.41 15.63
C LEU A 230 -19.58 -27.53 16.44
N ALA A 231 -20.13 -26.52 17.09
CA ALA A 231 -19.41 -25.47 17.80
C ALA A 231 -18.27 -24.85 16.96
N PRO A 232 -18.58 -24.30 15.76
CA PRO A 232 -17.59 -23.64 14.93
C PRO A 232 -17.08 -22.38 15.64
N GLN A 233 -15.76 -22.18 15.67
CA GLN A 233 -15.14 -21.06 16.39
C GLN A 233 -14.44 -20.09 15.43
N TYR A 234 -13.22 -20.42 15.00
CA TYR A 234 -12.38 -19.51 14.23
C TYR A 234 -12.34 -19.91 12.76
N MET A 235 -12.07 -18.93 11.89
CA MET A 235 -11.94 -19.14 10.45
C MET A 235 -10.67 -18.51 9.88
N THR A 236 -10.21 -19.06 8.77
CA THR A 236 -9.17 -18.45 7.92
C THR A 236 -9.46 -18.78 6.45
N ILE A 237 -8.83 -18.03 5.54
CA ILE A 237 -8.95 -18.22 4.09
C ILE A 237 -7.56 -18.44 3.50
N ASP A 238 -7.43 -19.43 2.60
CA ASP A 238 -6.20 -19.63 1.83
C ASP A 238 -6.16 -18.79 0.54
N LYS A 239 -5.02 -18.79 -0.15
CA LYS A 239 -4.83 -18.06 -1.43
C LYS A 239 -5.76 -18.54 -2.56
N ARG A 240 -6.41 -19.69 -2.41
CA ARG A 240 -7.36 -20.24 -3.39
C ARG A 240 -8.81 -19.97 -2.97
N ASN A 241 -9.03 -19.10 -1.98
CA ASN A 241 -10.33 -18.73 -1.44
C ASN A 241 -11.09 -19.90 -0.80
N TYR A 242 -10.40 -20.90 -0.23
CA TYR A 242 -11.06 -21.88 0.63
C TYR A 242 -11.11 -21.38 2.06
N ILE A 243 -12.27 -21.56 2.70
CA ILE A 243 -12.51 -21.24 4.11
C ILE A 243 -12.18 -22.48 4.94
N TYR A 244 -11.34 -22.31 5.95
CA TYR A 244 -11.05 -23.34 6.96
C TYR A 244 -11.67 -22.90 8.27
N VAL A 245 -12.43 -23.79 8.90
CA VAL A 245 -13.14 -23.52 10.16
C VAL A 245 -12.74 -24.53 11.21
N SER A 246 -12.29 -24.05 12.37
CA SER A 246 -12.06 -24.91 13.52
C SER A 246 -13.38 -25.24 14.23
N GLU A 247 -13.58 -26.52 14.50
CA GLU A 247 -14.78 -27.03 15.14
C GLU A 247 -14.43 -27.63 16.51
N TRP A 248 -14.79 -26.91 17.57
CA TRP A 248 -14.54 -27.36 18.94
C TRP A 248 -15.29 -28.66 19.25
N GLY A 249 -16.54 -28.78 18.79
CA GLY A 249 -17.41 -29.91 19.08
C GLY A 249 -16.99 -31.18 18.34
N ASN A 250 -16.70 -31.06 17.05
CA ASN A 250 -16.28 -32.18 16.19
C ASN A 250 -14.78 -32.50 16.30
N LYS A 251 -13.99 -31.67 16.99
CA LYS A 251 -12.53 -31.83 17.15
C LYS A 251 -11.82 -31.97 15.81
N ARG A 252 -12.17 -31.11 14.87
CA ARG A 252 -11.67 -31.13 13.50
C ARG A 252 -11.54 -29.72 12.94
N VAL A 253 -10.95 -29.62 11.77
CA VAL A 253 -11.04 -28.45 10.90
C VAL A 253 -11.78 -28.85 9.63
N SER A 254 -12.80 -28.08 9.26
CA SER A 254 -13.55 -28.28 8.01
C SER A 254 -13.17 -27.24 6.97
N LYS A 255 -13.12 -27.66 5.71
CA LYS A 255 -12.77 -26.84 4.55
C LYS A 255 -13.97 -26.68 3.62
N PHE A 256 -14.29 -25.45 3.28
CA PHE A 256 -15.39 -25.08 2.38
C PHE A 256 -14.90 -24.16 1.25
N GLY A 257 -15.58 -24.18 0.11
CA GLY A 257 -15.50 -23.09 -0.88
C GLY A 257 -16.25 -21.85 -0.39
N LEU A 258 -15.95 -20.67 -0.96
CA LEU A 258 -16.70 -19.43 -0.67
C LEU A 258 -18.20 -19.54 -0.94
N GLU A 259 -18.59 -20.43 -1.86
CA GLU A 259 -19.98 -20.68 -2.19
C GLU A 259 -20.72 -21.58 -1.20
N GLY A 260 -19.99 -22.24 -0.30
CA GLY A 260 -20.52 -23.14 0.73
C GLY A 260 -20.34 -24.62 0.44
N ASP A 261 -19.70 -24.99 -0.67
CA ASP A 261 -19.40 -26.38 -1.01
C ASP A 261 -18.41 -26.96 0.01
N PHE A 262 -18.79 -28.08 0.63
CA PHE A 262 -17.87 -28.82 1.49
C PHE A 262 -16.79 -29.50 0.65
N ILE A 263 -15.53 -29.36 1.06
CA ILE A 263 -14.39 -29.92 0.33
C ILE A 263 -13.83 -31.14 1.09
N LEU A 264 -13.47 -30.95 2.36
CA LEU A 264 -12.92 -32.00 3.23
C LEU A 264 -12.93 -31.55 4.69
N HIS A 265 -12.65 -32.48 5.60
CA HIS A 265 -12.30 -32.17 6.99
C HIS A 265 -11.06 -32.96 7.42
N PHE A 266 -10.32 -32.46 8.40
CA PHE A 266 -9.12 -33.11 8.92
C PHE A 266 -8.91 -32.85 10.41
N GLY A 267 -7.90 -33.49 11.00
CA GLY A 267 -7.62 -33.43 12.44
C GLY A 267 -7.96 -34.72 13.20
N SER A 268 -8.37 -35.79 12.51
CA SER A 268 -8.54 -37.11 13.14
C SER A 268 -7.19 -37.74 13.50
N ARG A 269 -7.22 -38.64 14.48
CA ARG A 269 -6.03 -39.39 14.91
C ARG A 269 -5.51 -40.29 13.79
N THR A 270 -4.19 -40.33 13.60
CA THR A 270 -3.49 -41.27 12.70
C THR A 270 -2.38 -42.00 13.45
N SER A 271 -1.57 -42.81 12.76
CA SER A 271 -0.44 -43.52 13.37
C SER A 271 0.65 -42.59 13.93
N GLY A 272 0.87 -41.43 13.31
CA GLY A 272 1.88 -40.44 13.72
C GLY A 272 1.32 -39.19 14.41
N TYR A 273 0.01 -39.00 14.40
CA TYR A 273 -0.65 -37.79 14.91
C TYR A 273 -1.77 -38.13 15.89
N LYS A 274 -1.82 -37.46 17.05
CA LYS A 274 -2.75 -37.77 18.14
C LYS A 274 -4.21 -37.34 17.87
N GLY A 275 -4.51 -36.73 16.73
CA GLY A 275 -5.78 -36.07 16.44
C GLY A 275 -5.84 -34.68 17.08
N LEU A 276 -6.87 -33.87 16.83
CA LEU A 276 -7.17 -32.62 17.58
C LEU A 276 -8.03 -32.95 18.81
N LEU A 277 -7.95 -32.12 19.86
CA LEU A 277 -8.70 -32.32 21.10
C LEU A 277 -9.55 -31.12 21.47
N GLY A 278 -8.99 -29.92 21.39
CA GLY A 278 -9.70 -28.65 21.56
C GLY A 278 -9.20 -27.62 20.55
N PRO A 279 -9.54 -27.78 19.25
CA PRO A 279 -9.09 -26.84 18.24
C PRO A 279 -9.76 -25.47 18.42
N THR A 280 -8.94 -24.43 18.54
CA THR A 280 -9.37 -23.03 18.68
C THR A 280 -8.92 -22.22 17.48
N GLY A 281 -7.94 -21.33 17.60
CA GLY A 281 -7.48 -20.44 16.54
C GLY A 281 -6.98 -21.21 15.32
N VAL A 282 -7.34 -20.73 14.13
CA VAL A 282 -6.85 -21.25 12.85
C VAL A 282 -6.31 -20.09 12.01
N THR A 283 -5.15 -20.28 11.37
CA THR A 283 -4.58 -19.28 10.45
C THR A 283 -3.84 -19.97 9.29
N TYR A 284 -4.03 -19.44 8.09
CA TYR A 284 -3.31 -19.85 6.90
C TYR A 284 -2.04 -19.01 6.72
N LEU A 285 -0.89 -19.66 6.56
CA LEU A 285 0.36 -18.97 6.27
C LEU A 285 1.33 -19.90 5.50
N ASN A 286 1.95 -19.38 4.43
CA ASN A 286 2.94 -20.10 3.62
C ASN A 286 2.48 -21.50 3.17
N GLU A 287 1.27 -21.59 2.59
CA GLU A 287 0.65 -22.84 2.12
C GLU A 287 0.33 -23.87 3.21
N ASN A 288 0.43 -23.48 4.48
CA ASN A 288 0.12 -24.32 5.62
C ASN A 288 -1.04 -23.76 6.45
N ILE A 289 -1.75 -24.64 7.13
CA ILE A 289 -2.80 -24.33 8.10
C ILE A 289 -2.25 -24.58 9.49
N TYR A 290 -2.17 -23.54 10.29
CA TYR A 290 -1.79 -23.60 11.70
C TYR A 290 -3.06 -23.62 12.54
N VAL A 291 -3.17 -24.60 13.43
CA VAL A 291 -4.33 -24.82 14.30
C VAL A 291 -3.86 -24.87 15.75
N ALA A 292 -4.34 -23.96 16.58
CA ALA A 292 -4.13 -24.05 18.02
C ALA A 292 -5.00 -25.17 18.60
N ASP A 293 -4.40 -26.04 19.41
CA ASP A 293 -5.12 -27.05 20.20
C ASP A 293 -4.97 -26.70 21.67
N SER A 294 -5.98 -26.03 22.23
CA SER A 294 -5.93 -25.45 23.57
C SER A 294 -5.90 -26.50 24.68
N LEU A 295 -6.43 -27.70 24.43
CA LEU A 295 -6.41 -28.81 25.39
C LEU A 295 -5.11 -29.61 25.32
N ARG A 296 -4.29 -29.41 24.28
CA ARG A 296 -2.95 -30.01 24.17
C ARG A 296 -1.81 -29.03 24.38
N ASN A 297 -2.09 -27.73 24.44
CA ASN A 297 -1.08 -26.66 24.46
C ASN A 297 -0.10 -26.80 23.28
N THR A 298 -0.64 -27.11 22.10
CA THR A 298 0.13 -27.25 20.86
C THR A 298 -0.41 -26.34 19.77
N ILE A 299 0.44 -26.05 18.78
CA ILE A 299 0.02 -25.57 17.47
C ILE A 299 0.32 -26.70 16.48
N GLU A 300 -0.73 -27.26 15.91
CA GLU A 300 -0.66 -28.32 14.90
C GLU A 300 -0.60 -27.69 13.50
N VAL A 301 0.29 -28.20 12.65
CA VAL A 301 0.51 -27.66 11.31
C VAL A 301 0.13 -28.69 10.26
N PHE A 302 -0.70 -28.27 9.31
CA PHE A 302 -1.21 -29.10 8.22
C PHE A 302 -0.91 -28.45 6.87
N ASP A 303 -0.87 -29.25 5.80
CA ASP A 303 -0.93 -28.71 4.44
C ASP A 303 -2.39 -28.36 4.05
N THR A 304 -2.57 -27.76 2.87
CA THR A 304 -3.92 -27.41 2.34
C THR A 304 -4.78 -28.61 1.94
N SER A 305 -4.22 -29.83 1.95
CA SER A 305 -4.94 -31.09 1.72
C SER A 305 -5.37 -31.77 3.03
N GLY A 306 -5.00 -31.19 4.19
CA GLY A 306 -5.36 -31.69 5.51
C GLY A 306 -4.38 -32.73 6.08
N ASN A 307 -3.22 -32.93 5.47
CA ASN A 307 -2.20 -33.82 6.02
C ASN A 307 -1.47 -33.13 7.16
N HIS A 308 -1.31 -33.82 8.29
CA HIS A 308 -0.51 -33.32 9.41
C HIS A 308 0.97 -33.33 9.03
N LEU A 309 1.65 -32.21 9.26
CA LEU A 309 3.07 -32.03 8.97
C LEU A 309 3.92 -32.15 10.23
N TYR A 310 3.60 -31.36 11.26
CA TYR A 310 4.32 -31.35 12.53
C TYR A 310 3.54 -30.63 13.64
N SER A 311 3.95 -30.84 14.89
CA SER A 311 3.39 -30.18 16.09
C SER A 311 4.41 -29.23 16.70
N VAL A 312 3.96 -28.05 17.13
CA VAL A 312 4.75 -27.11 17.92
C VAL A 312 4.26 -27.17 19.37
N PHE A 313 5.09 -27.70 20.26
CA PHE A 313 4.81 -27.71 21.70
C PHE A 313 5.12 -26.36 22.30
N THR A 314 4.11 -25.69 22.87
CA THR A 314 4.28 -24.31 23.34
C THR A 314 4.43 -24.23 24.86
N SER A 315 3.86 -25.19 25.59
CA SER A 315 3.66 -25.12 27.06
C SER A 315 2.85 -23.89 27.50
N ILE A 316 2.13 -23.24 26.59
CA ILE A 316 1.27 -22.09 26.85
C ILE A 316 -0.13 -22.60 27.14
N GLU A 317 -0.67 -22.25 28.30
CA GLU A 317 -2.03 -22.62 28.68
C GLU A 317 -3.08 -21.76 27.98
N GLY A 318 -4.15 -22.41 27.51
CA GLY A 318 -5.34 -21.73 27.01
C GLY A 318 -5.07 -20.88 25.78
N ILE A 319 -4.45 -21.48 24.76
CA ILE A 319 -4.27 -20.84 23.45
C ILE A 319 -5.63 -20.66 22.80
N GLU A 320 -5.91 -19.44 22.35
CA GLU A 320 -7.18 -19.04 21.75
C GLU A 320 -6.95 -18.67 20.27
N GLY A 321 -7.03 -17.40 19.89
CA GLY A 321 -6.87 -16.95 18.52
C GLY A 321 -5.45 -17.03 17.97
N LEU A 322 -5.34 -17.41 16.70
CA LEU A 322 -4.14 -17.32 15.87
C LEU A 322 -4.34 -16.28 14.76
N SER A 323 -3.28 -15.53 14.46
CA SER A 323 -3.21 -14.65 13.29
C SER A 323 -1.80 -14.65 12.68
N SER A 324 -1.68 -14.28 11.41
CA SER A 324 -0.38 -14.10 10.75
C SER A 324 0.04 -12.63 10.76
N ASP A 325 1.34 -12.38 10.71
CA ASP A 325 1.84 -11.05 10.34
C ASP A 325 1.69 -10.80 8.83
N PHE A 326 1.74 -9.52 8.41
CA PHE A 326 1.63 -9.15 6.99
C PHE A 326 2.82 -9.61 6.16
N VAL A 327 3.99 -9.77 6.78
CA VAL A 327 5.23 -10.18 6.11
C VAL A 327 5.20 -11.69 5.81
N GLY A 328 4.43 -12.46 6.59
CA GLY A 328 4.29 -13.90 6.42
C GLY A 328 5.39 -14.73 7.06
N ASN A 329 6.06 -14.19 8.08
CA ASN A 329 7.17 -14.85 8.77
C ASN A 329 6.78 -15.37 10.15
N ASN A 330 5.71 -14.84 10.73
CA ASN A 330 5.36 -15.07 12.12
C ASN A 330 3.87 -15.36 12.29
N VAL A 331 3.56 -16.29 13.21
CA VAL A 331 2.22 -16.49 13.74
C VAL A 331 2.13 -15.80 15.09
N ILE A 332 1.13 -14.94 15.26
CA ILE A 332 0.77 -14.30 16.52
C ILE A 332 -0.22 -15.20 17.24
N VAL A 333 0.06 -15.47 18.52
CA VAL A 333 -0.62 -16.48 19.33
C VAL A 333 -1.22 -15.80 20.56
N SER A 334 -2.55 -15.79 20.63
CA SER A 334 -3.31 -15.28 21.78
C SER A 334 -3.49 -16.37 22.82
N SER A 335 -3.40 -16.02 24.10
CA SER A 335 -3.55 -16.99 25.19
C SER A 335 -4.08 -16.36 26.47
N LYS A 336 -4.36 -17.17 27.48
CA LYS A 336 -4.82 -16.69 28.79
C LYS A 336 -3.87 -15.66 29.43
N ASP A 337 -2.55 -15.82 29.28
CA ASP A 337 -1.56 -15.05 30.04
C ASP A 337 -0.82 -13.96 29.22
N GLY A 338 -1.15 -13.83 27.94
CA GLY A 338 -0.59 -12.80 27.07
C GLY A 338 -0.61 -13.16 25.60
N VAL A 339 0.24 -12.46 24.84
CA VAL A 339 0.44 -12.69 23.42
C VAL A 339 1.86 -13.13 23.14
N TYR A 340 1.99 -14.11 22.26
CA TYR A 340 3.25 -14.69 21.84
C TYR A 340 3.41 -14.56 20.33
N LYS A 341 4.66 -14.67 19.89
CA LYS A 341 5.07 -14.73 18.49
C LYS A 341 5.78 -16.05 18.24
N TYR A 342 5.29 -16.85 17.32
CA TYR A 342 5.97 -18.02 16.78
C TYR A 342 6.64 -17.65 15.46
N SER A 343 7.97 -17.64 15.44
CA SER A 343 8.77 -17.41 14.23
C SER A 343 8.90 -18.69 13.44
N ILE A 344 8.44 -18.70 12.19
CA ILE A 344 8.49 -19.89 11.33
C ILE A 344 9.93 -20.25 10.99
N ALA A 345 10.73 -19.25 10.59
CA ALA A 345 12.11 -19.45 10.20
C ALA A 345 12.98 -19.99 11.34
N LYS A 346 12.78 -19.46 12.56
CA LYS A 346 13.56 -19.85 13.74
C LYS A 346 12.95 -21.04 14.49
N LYS A 347 11.69 -21.38 14.23
CA LYS A 347 10.89 -22.36 14.99
C LYS A 347 10.86 -22.08 16.50
N THR A 348 10.87 -20.80 16.87
CA THR A 348 10.88 -20.36 18.27
C THR A 348 9.61 -19.60 18.62
N ILE A 349 9.06 -19.84 19.81
CA ILE A 349 7.95 -19.07 20.37
C ILE A 349 8.45 -18.12 21.47
N THR A 350 8.04 -16.86 21.42
CA THR A 350 8.47 -15.83 22.38
C THR A 350 7.27 -15.01 22.84
N LYS A 351 7.13 -14.76 24.15
CA LYS A 351 6.11 -13.84 24.68
C LYS A 351 6.47 -12.40 24.29
N ILE A 352 5.52 -11.69 23.70
CA ILE A 352 5.69 -10.29 23.26
C ILE A 352 4.84 -9.31 24.06
N LEU A 353 3.78 -9.79 24.71
CA LEU A 353 2.93 -8.98 25.58
C LEU A 353 2.43 -9.83 26.74
N LYS A 354 2.46 -9.27 27.96
CA LYS A 354 1.86 -9.87 29.16
C LYS A 354 0.42 -9.36 29.32
N ALA A 355 -0.50 -10.21 29.72
CA ALA A 355 -1.86 -9.78 30.02
C ALA A 355 -1.92 -8.81 31.22
N ASP A 356 -2.87 -7.88 31.21
CA ASP A 356 -2.99 -6.81 32.21
C ASP A 356 -3.35 -7.37 33.62
N LYS A 357 -4.16 -8.43 33.69
CA LYS A 357 -4.66 -9.02 34.95
C LYS A 357 -4.49 -10.54 35.00
N MET A 358 -4.48 -11.13 36.20
CA MET A 358 -4.39 -12.59 36.37
C MET A 358 -5.57 -13.37 35.78
N ASN A 359 -6.77 -12.78 35.79
CA ASN A 359 -7.99 -13.40 35.24
C ASN A 359 -8.23 -13.06 33.75
N SER A 360 -7.26 -12.42 33.09
CA SER A 360 -7.39 -12.06 31.67
C SER A 360 -7.57 -13.31 30.82
N LYS A 361 -8.24 -13.14 29.69
CA LYS A 361 -8.31 -14.14 28.63
C LYS A 361 -8.12 -13.41 27.31
N ILE A 362 -6.90 -13.42 26.78
CA ILE A 362 -6.65 -12.80 25.48
C ILE A 362 -7.23 -13.72 24.41
N SER A 363 -8.38 -13.32 23.88
CA SER A 363 -9.13 -14.11 22.90
C SER A 363 -8.54 -13.97 21.50
N SER A 364 -8.13 -12.76 21.13
CA SER A 364 -7.54 -12.47 19.83
C SER A 364 -6.50 -11.37 19.91
N SER A 365 -5.53 -11.46 19.00
CA SER A 365 -4.51 -10.46 18.79
C SER A 365 -4.14 -10.45 17.31
N ILE A 366 -4.05 -9.25 16.74
CA ILE A 366 -3.77 -9.02 15.33
C ILE A 366 -2.81 -7.86 15.16
N LEU A 367 -2.20 -7.79 13.98
CA LEU A 367 -1.56 -6.59 13.49
C LEU A 367 -2.48 -5.92 12.48
N ASP A 368 -2.69 -4.60 12.60
CA ASP A 368 -3.44 -3.82 11.60
C ASP A 368 -2.56 -3.40 10.43
N ALA A 369 -3.18 -2.84 9.38
CA ALA A 369 -2.45 -2.44 8.18
C ALA A 369 -1.35 -1.39 8.41
N ASN A 370 -1.36 -0.70 9.56
CA ASN A 370 -0.42 0.34 10.00
C ASN A 370 0.60 -0.19 11.03
N ASN A 371 0.74 -1.52 11.17
CA ASN A 371 1.64 -2.19 12.12
C ASN A 371 1.34 -1.86 13.60
N GLN A 372 0.07 -1.64 13.94
CA GLN A 372 -0.38 -1.55 15.33
C GLN A 372 -0.88 -2.92 15.79
N MET A 373 -0.60 -3.26 17.03
CA MET A 373 -1.06 -4.51 17.61
C MET A 373 -2.35 -4.28 18.38
N ILE A 374 -3.41 -4.97 17.97
CA ILE A 374 -4.73 -4.87 18.59
C ILE A 374 -4.98 -6.16 19.36
N VAL A 375 -5.40 -6.04 20.61
CA VAL A 375 -5.53 -7.16 21.54
C VAL A 375 -6.89 -7.10 22.22
N SER A 376 -7.66 -8.18 22.14
CA SER A 376 -8.93 -8.32 22.86
C SER A 376 -8.75 -9.18 24.11
N ASP A 377 -9.19 -8.66 25.25
CA ASP A 377 -9.31 -9.40 26.51
C ASP A 377 -10.79 -9.65 26.79
N PHE A 378 -11.19 -10.91 26.57
CA PHE A 378 -12.58 -11.34 26.64
C PHE A 378 -13.17 -11.20 28.06
N ASN A 379 -12.43 -11.64 29.08
CA ASN A 379 -12.91 -11.63 30.46
C ASN A 379 -13.01 -10.21 31.03
N ASN A 380 -12.17 -9.29 30.57
CA ASN A 380 -12.17 -7.90 31.01
C ASN A 380 -12.96 -6.96 30.09
N ALA A 381 -13.65 -7.47 29.07
CA ALA A 381 -14.45 -6.66 28.15
C ALA A 381 -13.66 -5.48 27.55
N LYS A 382 -12.43 -5.74 27.10
CA LYS A 382 -11.46 -4.70 26.74
C LYS A 382 -10.79 -5.00 25.41
N VAL A 383 -10.63 -3.96 24.58
CA VAL A 383 -9.74 -3.98 23.41
C VAL A 383 -8.65 -2.94 23.63
N SER A 384 -7.39 -3.33 23.49
CA SER A 384 -6.24 -2.44 23.67
C SER A 384 -5.42 -2.37 22.39
N VAL A 385 -4.96 -1.16 22.07
CA VAL A 385 -4.10 -0.91 20.91
C VAL A 385 -2.70 -0.60 21.41
N TYR A 386 -1.73 -1.29 20.85
CA TYR A 386 -0.32 -1.17 21.19
C TYR A 386 0.50 -0.78 19.97
N LYS A 387 1.53 0.03 20.20
CA LYS A 387 2.56 0.39 19.22
C LYS A 387 3.94 0.04 19.76
N SER A 388 4.92 -0.10 18.87
CA SER A 388 6.32 -0.19 19.28
C SER A 388 6.75 1.15 19.90
N ASP A 389 7.51 1.11 21.00
CA ASP A 389 8.03 2.33 21.64
C ASP A 389 8.85 3.21 20.69
N ALA A 390 9.68 2.59 19.85
CA ALA A 390 10.46 3.29 18.82
C ALA A 390 9.56 4.08 17.87
N SER A 391 8.41 3.53 17.50
CA SER A 391 7.48 4.20 16.60
C SER A 391 6.84 5.44 17.24
N LEU A 392 6.64 5.50 18.55
CA LEU A 392 6.03 6.66 19.20
C LEU A 392 6.88 7.94 19.12
N TYR A 393 8.20 7.79 19.09
CA TYR A 393 9.13 8.90 18.91
C TYR A 393 9.41 9.21 17.44
N ASP A 394 8.96 8.35 16.52
CA ASP A 394 9.06 8.57 15.09
C ASP A 394 7.85 9.37 14.60
N SER A 395 8.11 10.61 14.19
CA SER A 395 7.14 11.43 13.50
C SER A 395 6.77 10.84 12.14
N LEU A 396 5.53 11.11 11.71
CA LEU A 396 5.07 10.75 10.39
C LEU A 396 5.78 11.60 9.35
N ASN A 397 6.09 10.99 8.20
CA ASN A 397 6.50 11.72 7.02
C ASN A 397 5.25 12.13 6.22
N VAL A 398 5.01 13.43 6.14
CA VAL A 398 3.91 14.03 5.35
C VAL A 398 4.53 14.71 4.14
N ASP A 399 4.43 14.06 2.98
CA ASP A 399 4.98 14.53 1.71
C ASP A 399 3.87 15.14 0.86
N VAL A 400 3.78 16.47 0.82
CA VAL A 400 2.84 17.18 -0.06
C VAL A 400 3.39 17.15 -1.48
N ARG A 401 2.67 16.47 -2.38
CA ARG A 401 3.13 16.22 -3.75
C ARG A 401 2.80 17.35 -4.69
N ARG A 402 1.55 17.81 -4.65
CA ARG A 402 1.03 18.87 -5.52
C ARG A 402 -0.24 19.48 -4.97
N ILE A 403 -0.52 20.67 -5.45
CA ILE A 403 -1.79 21.37 -5.25
C ILE A 403 -2.52 21.48 -6.58
N ILE A 404 -3.78 21.08 -6.60
CA ILE A 404 -4.64 21.11 -7.78
C ILE A 404 -5.71 22.18 -7.58
N ARG A 405 -5.84 23.07 -8.57
CA ARG A 405 -6.87 24.11 -8.61
C ARG A 405 -7.64 24.03 -9.92
N LEU A 406 -8.96 23.90 -9.82
CA LEU A 406 -9.86 23.76 -10.97
C LEU A 406 -10.68 25.04 -11.23
N GLY A 407 -10.23 26.18 -10.69
CA GLY A 407 -11.00 27.43 -10.64
C GLY A 407 -11.87 27.51 -9.39
N GLY A 408 -12.09 28.74 -8.89
CA GLY A 408 -12.88 29.00 -7.68
C GLY A 408 -12.11 28.83 -6.35
N PRO A 409 -12.83 28.87 -5.21
CA PRO A 409 -12.23 28.88 -3.88
C PRO A 409 -11.77 27.50 -3.39
N LYS A 410 -12.11 26.43 -4.11
CA LYS A 410 -11.72 25.07 -3.75
C LYS A 410 -10.26 24.79 -4.09
N ILE A 411 -9.58 24.14 -3.16
CA ILE A 411 -8.20 23.72 -3.29
C ILE A 411 -8.12 22.24 -2.96
N TYR A 412 -7.40 21.49 -3.80
CA TYR A 412 -7.10 20.10 -3.53
C TYR A 412 -5.61 19.91 -3.25
N VAL A 413 -5.28 19.17 -2.20
CA VAL A 413 -3.91 18.89 -1.79
C VAL A 413 -3.68 17.38 -1.91
N GLU A 414 -2.81 16.98 -2.83
CA GLU A 414 -2.36 15.59 -2.94
C GLU A 414 -1.13 15.42 -2.06
N LEU A 415 -1.20 14.49 -1.11
CA LEU A 415 -0.08 14.18 -0.23
C LEU A 415 0.07 12.68 0.01
N ASN A 416 1.25 12.29 0.49
CA ASN A 416 1.53 10.96 0.99
C ASN A 416 1.89 11.00 2.47
N VAL A 417 1.30 10.09 3.26
CA VAL A 417 1.64 9.89 4.67
C VAL A 417 2.31 8.53 4.83
N SER A 418 3.52 8.53 5.39
CA SER A 418 4.29 7.33 5.68
C SER A 418 4.91 7.37 7.07
N SER A 419 5.25 6.21 7.62
CA SER A 419 6.16 6.13 8.75
C SER A 419 7.54 6.70 8.38
N LYS A 420 8.36 6.98 9.39
CA LYS A 420 9.77 7.34 9.17
C LYS A 420 10.53 6.29 8.35
N SER A 421 10.23 5.01 8.56
CA SER A 421 10.76 3.88 7.79
C SER A 421 10.23 3.76 6.34
N GLY A 422 9.26 4.58 5.93
CA GLY A 422 8.72 4.59 4.57
C GLY A 422 7.51 3.68 4.34
N LEU A 423 6.95 3.08 5.39
CA LEU A 423 5.72 2.31 5.27
C LEU A 423 4.52 3.25 5.11
N PRO A 424 3.61 2.99 4.16
CA PRO A 424 2.43 3.83 3.97
C PRO A 424 1.51 3.76 5.19
N VAL A 425 0.99 4.91 5.62
CA VAL A 425 -0.07 4.97 6.64
C VAL A 425 -1.42 5.05 5.92
N VAL A 426 -2.26 4.05 6.15
CA VAL A 426 -3.55 3.86 5.47
C VAL A 426 -4.74 4.12 6.41
N GLY A 427 -5.88 4.49 5.82
CA GLY A 427 -7.15 4.62 6.53
C GLY A 427 -7.46 5.99 7.10
N LEU A 428 -6.55 6.96 6.99
CA LEU A 428 -6.73 8.29 7.57
C LEU A 428 -8.00 8.97 7.01
N LYS A 429 -8.70 9.64 7.91
CA LYS A 429 -9.95 10.38 7.69
C LYS A 429 -9.71 11.88 7.85
N SER A 430 -10.73 12.69 7.57
CA SER A 430 -10.65 14.15 7.69
C SER A 430 -10.11 14.60 9.05
N GLU A 431 -10.56 13.98 10.13
CA GLU A 431 -10.15 14.28 11.51
C GLU A 431 -8.65 14.07 11.80
N ASN A 432 -7.94 13.35 10.92
CA ASN A 432 -6.51 13.14 11.05
C ASN A 432 -5.67 14.29 10.48
N PHE A 433 -6.30 15.25 9.77
CA PHE A 433 -5.59 16.28 9.03
C PHE A 433 -5.93 17.68 9.55
N SER A 434 -4.93 18.54 9.52
CA SER A 434 -5.11 19.99 9.57
C SER A 434 -4.26 20.66 8.49
N ILE A 435 -4.76 21.77 7.99
CA ILE A 435 -4.09 22.60 6.99
C ILE A 435 -3.91 23.98 7.58
N SER A 436 -2.70 24.52 7.52
CA SER A 436 -2.40 25.81 8.11
C SER A 436 -1.51 26.66 7.21
N ASN A 437 -1.58 27.97 7.40
CA ASN A 437 -0.61 28.92 6.91
C ASN A 437 -0.49 30.08 7.91
N GLU A 438 0.16 31.16 7.51
CA GLU A 438 0.38 32.34 8.36
C GLU A 438 -0.92 33.01 8.84
N ASN A 439 -2.04 32.81 8.14
CA ASN A 439 -3.30 33.52 8.37
C ASN A 439 -4.45 32.61 8.86
N TYR A 440 -4.39 31.30 8.58
CA TYR A 440 -5.52 30.40 8.78
C TYR A 440 -5.08 29.04 9.31
N TYR A 441 -5.98 28.42 10.08
CA TYR A 441 -5.85 27.05 10.58
C TYR A 441 -7.16 26.31 10.34
N ILE A 442 -7.14 25.34 9.44
CA ILE A 442 -8.28 24.55 8.99
C ILE A 442 -8.14 23.16 9.59
N VAL A 443 -9.08 22.81 10.47
CA VAL A 443 -9.21 21.45 11.00
C VAL A 443 -10.15 20.63 10.14
N ASN A 444 -9.87 19.33 10.05
CA ASN A 444 -10.74 18.34 9.42
C ASN A 444 -11.06 18.65 7.94
N PRO A 445 -10.06 18.97 7.08
CA PRO A 445 -10.32 19.14 5.66
C PRO A 445 -10.90 17.85 5.08
N LYS A 446 -11.79 17.99 4.10
CA LYS A 446 -12.49 16.83 3.54
C LYS A 446 -11.50 15.93 2.83
N VAL A 447 -11.40 14.66 3.21
CA VAL A 447 -10.71 13.65 2.40
C VAL A 447 -11.61 13.32 1.20
N ALA A 448 -11.39 14.00 0.08
CA ALA A 448 -12.20 13.86 -1.13
C ALA A 448 -11.93 12.54 -1.87
N TYR A 449 -10.71 12.03 -1.75
CA TYR A 449 -10.31 10.77 -2.37
C TYR A 449 -9.21 10.09 -1.55
N ASN A 450 -9.41 8.79 -1.29
CA ASN A 450 -8.43 7.90 -0.66
C ASN A 450 -8.07 6.81 -1.68
N VAL A 451 -6.82 6.81 -2.15
CA VAL A 451 -6.35 5.89 -3.19
C VAL A 451 -6.57 4.44 -2.80
N ASN A 452 -6.45 4.10 -1.51
CA ASN A 452 -6.64 2.71 -1.08
C ASN A 452 -8.06 2.21 -1.29
N ALA A 453 -9.06 3.09 -1.10
CA ALA A 453 -10.46 2.76 -1.29
C ALA A 453 -10.90 2.78 -2.77
N SER A 454 -10.05 3.31 -3.67
CA SER A 454 -10.34 3.39 -5.09
C SER A 454 -9.87 2.16 -5.87
N LYS A 455 -10.55 1.89 -6.98
CA LYS A 455 -10.15 0.92 -8.01
C LYS A 455 -9.39 1.57 -9.18
N ASP A 456 -9.17 2.89 -9.14
CA ASP A 456 -8.49 3.61 -10.22
C ASP A 456 -6.99 3.31 -10.22
N ILE A 457 -6.48 2.92 -11.38
CA ILE A 457 -5.07 2.65 -11.65
C ILE A 457 -4.67 3.41 -12.92
N ASN A 458 -3.45 3.91 -12.95
CA ASN A 458 -2.80 4.45 -14.14
C ASN A 458 -1.59 3.58 -14.44
N ILE A 459 -1.58 2.94 -15.61
CA ILE A 459 -0.57 1.95 -15.99
C ILE A 459 0.19 2.44 -17.22
N ALA A 460 1.52 2.47 -17.13
CA ALA A 460 2.39 2.68 -18.27
C ALA A 460 2.99 1.34 -18.67
N VAL A 461 2.64 0.83 -19.84
CA VAL A 461 3.17 -0.42 -20.37
C VAL A 461 4.38 -0.10 -21.25
N VAL A 462 5.52 -0.69 -20.91
CA VAL A 462 6.77 -0.50 -21.63
C VAL A 462 7.10 -1.80 -22.35
N PHE A 463 7.17 -1.76 -23.68
CA PHE A 463 7.57 -2.90 -24.51
C PHE A 463 9.07 -2.82 -24.79
N ASP A 464 9.82 -3.82 -24.35
CA ASP A 464 11.20 -4.01 -24.78
C ASP A 464 11.23 -4.38 -26.27
N LYS A 465 11.66 -3.43 -27.12
CA LYS A 465 11.75 -3.63 -28.57
C LYS A 465 13.11 -4.15 -29.01
N SER A 466 13.87 -4.84 -28.14
CA SER A 466 15.09 -5.53 -28.56
C SER A 466 14.80 -6.66 -29.55
N SER A 467 15.75 -6.96 -30.43
CA SER A 467 15.63 -8.08 -31.38
C SER A 467 15.31 -9.42 -30.73
N TYR A 468 15.77 -9.63 -29.48
CA TYR A 468 15.46 -10.80 -28.67
C TYR A 468 13.96 -10.98 -28.42
N MET A 469 13.22 -9.88 -28.22
CA MET A 469 11.79 -9.91 -27.90
C MET A 469 10.89 -10.18 -29.10
N LYS A 470 11.43 -10.11 -30.33
CA LYS A 470 10.65 -10.34 -31.55
C LYS A 470 9.96 -11.72 -31.57
N LYS A 471 10.58 -12.75 -31.00
CA LYS A 471 10.00 -14.11 -30.93
C LYS A 471 8.78 -14.21 -30.00
N TYR A 472 8.57 -13.23 -29.13
CA TYR A 472 7.44 -13.17 -28.19
C TYR A 472 6.40 -12.12 -28.59
N ASP A 473 6.39 -11.61 -29.82
CA ASP A 473 5.48 -10.53 -30.25
C ASP A 473 4.00 -10.91 -30.01
N THR A 474 3.60 -12.13 -30.39
CA THR A 474 2.24 -12.64 -30.20
C THR A 474 1.90 -12.80 -28.71
N ASP A 475 2.81 -13.35 -27.91
CA ASP A 475 2.61 -13.53 -26.46
C ASP A 475 2.44 -12.20 -25.73
N GLN A 476 3.21 -11.17 -26.14
CA GLN A 476 3.08 -9.82 -25.61
C GLN A 476 1.72 -9.20 -25.96
N ILE A 477 1.18 -9.44 -27.16
CA ILE A 477 -0.18 -9.00 -27.54
C ILE A 477 -1.24 -9.68 -26.67
N VAL A 478 -1.11 -11.00 -26.44
CA VAL A 478 -2.02 -11.75 -25.56
C VAL A 478 -1.99 -11.17 -24.15
N GLY A 479 -0.80 -10.93 -23.60
CA GLY A 479 -0.64 -10.32 -22.28
C GLY A 479 -1.23 -8.91 -22.20
N LEU A 480 -0.99 -8.06 -23.22
CA LEU A 480 -1.56 -6.72 -23.30
C LEU A 480 -3.10 -6.77 -23.29
N ASN A 481 -3.71 -7.61 -24.12
CA ASN A 481 -5.16 -7.73 -24.21
C ASN A 481 -5.78 -8.15 -22.86
N ALA A 482 -5.14 -9.09 -22.15
CA ALA A 482 -5.58 -9.51 -20.82
C ALA A 482 -5.57 -8.33 -19.82
N LEU A 483 -4.52 -7.51 -19.82
CA LEU A 483 -4.40 -6.36 -18.93
C LEU A 483 -5.42 -5.25 -19.26
N MET A 484 -5.68 -5.05 -20.55
CA MET A 484 -6.65 -4.06 -21.05
C MET A 484 -8.10 -4.44 -20.75
N GLU A 485 -8.43 -5.74 -20.80
CA GLU A 485 -9.77 -6.24 -20.47
C GLU A 485 -10.13 -5.97 -19.00
N LEU A 486 -9.22 -6.24 -18.07
CA LEU A 486 -9.43 -6.09 -16.62
C LEU A 486 -9.69 -4.65 -16.18
N SER A 487 -9.10 -3.70 -16.91
CA SER A 487 -9.18 -2.26 -16.66
C SER A 487 -10.27 -1.57 -17.49
N LYS A 488 -11.04 -2.33 -18.28
CA LYS A 488 -12.04 -1.81 -19.24
C LYS A 488 -11.46 -0.74 -20.19
N ASN A 489 -10.22 -0.95 -20.64
CA ASN A 489 -9.48 -0.05 -21.54
C ASN A 489 -9.23 1.37 -21.01
N LYS A 490 -9.28 1.61 -19.69
CA LYS A 490 -9.07 2.96 -19.14
C LYS A 490 -7.64 3.12 -18.59
N ASN A 491 -7.05 4.29 -18.83
CA ASN A 491 -5.82 4.77 -18.20
C ASN A 491 -4.52 3.99 -18.51
N PHE A 492 -4.24 3.77 -19.80
CA PHE A 492 -2.94 3.26 -20.26
C PHE A 492 -2.14 4.31 -21.02
N SER A 493 -0.84 4.28 -20.83
CA SER A 493 0.14 4.81 -21.77
C SER A 493 1.06 3.68 -22.23
N PHE A 494 1.52 3.77 -23.47
CA PHE A 494 2.39 2.76 -24.06
C PHE A 494 3.72 3.37 -24.43
N ILE A 495 4.80 2.64 -24.18
CA ILE A 495 6.16 3.08 -24.48
C ILE A 495 6.85 1.98 -25.25
N ASN A 496 7.22 2.29 -26.49
CA ASN A 496 8.06 1.41 -27.30
C ASN A 496 9.53 1.71 -26.98
N ALA A 497 10.16 0.83 -26.20
CA ALA A 497 11.55 0.99 -25.77
C ALA A 497 12.52 0.57 -26.88
N THR A 498 12.97 1.55 -27.66
CA THR A 498 13.96 1.39 -28.75
C THR A 498 15.22 2.22 -28.43
N SER A 499 16.09 2.46 -29.42
CA SER A 499 17.19 3.43 -29.31
C SER A 499 16.71 4.89 -29.20
N VAL A 500 15.49 5.18 -29.65
CA VAL A 500 14.76 6.46 -29.49
C VAL A 500 13.33 6.13 -29.03
N PRO A 501 13.09 6.04 -27.70
CA PRO A 501 11.80 5.59 -27.18
C PRO A 501 10.65 6.50 -27.60
N ILE A 502 9.49 5.89 -27.90
CA ILE A 502 8.30 6.60 -28.39
C ILE A 502 7.12 6.29 -27.46
N ILE A 503 6.37 7.33 -27.09
CA ILE A 503 5.08 7.19 -26.39
C ILE A 503 4.00 6.97 -27.46
N ASP A 504 3.20 5.94 -27.26
CA ASP A 504 2.07 5.60 -28.11
C ASP A 504 0.76 5.66 -27.31
N ASN A 505 -0.33 5.93 -27.99
CA ASN A 505 -1.66 5.95 -27.38
C ASN A 505 -2.42 4.65 -27.67
N ILE A 506 -3.48 4.42 -26.89
CA ILE A 506 -4.25 3.17 -26.95
C ILE A 506 -4.90 2.93 -28.31
N GLU A 507 -5.38 3.99 -28.97
CA GLU A 507 -6.08 3.89 -30.26
C GLU A 507 -5.11 3.51 -31.38
N SER A 508 -3.98 4.19 -31.46
CA SER A 508 -2.90 3.94 -32.40
C SER A 508 -2.36 2.52 -32.26
N LEU A 509 -2.03 2.10 -31.04
CA LEU A 509 -1.52 0.75 -30.78
C LEU A 509 -2.56 -0.32 -31.14
N THR A 510 -3.82 -0.14 -30.71
CA THR A 510 -4.88 -1.12 -30.98
C THR A 510 -5.17 -1.23 -32.47
N ASN A 511 -5.16 -0.11 -33.20
CA ASN A 511 -5.33 -0.10 -34.65
C ASN A 511 -4.15 -0.78 -35.37
N SER A 512 -2.91 -0.53 -34.92
CA SER A 512 -1.72 -1.19 -35.45
C SER A 512 -1.78 -2.70 -35.27
N ILE A 513 -2.12 -3.17 -34.06
CA ILE A 513 -2.26 -4.60 -33.74
C ILE A 513 -3.38 -5.22 -34.58
N ARG A 514 -4.54 -4.58 -34.69
CA ARG A 514 -5.66 -5.09 -35.52
C ARG A 514 -5.28 -5.23 -36.99
N ASN A 515 -4.50 -4.29 -37.53
CA ASN A 515 -4.14 -4.27 -38.94
C ASN A 515 -2.95 -5.19 -39.28
N THR A 516 -2.00 -5.35 -38.36
CA THR A 516 -0.72 -6.02 -38.65
C THR A 516 -0.51 -7.31 -37.86
N SER A 517 -1.37 -7.60 -36.87
CA SER A 517 -1.16 -8.66 -35.88
C SER A 517 0.20 -8.59 -35.18
N SER A 518 0.78 -7.38 -35.08
CA SER A 518 2.11 -7.15 -34.51
C SER A 518 2.15 -5.89 -33.65
N LEU A 519 3.08 -5.83 -32.68
CA LEU A 519 3.36 -4.63 -31.90
C LEU A 519 4.23 -3.62 -32.67
N GLY A 520 4.54 -3.87 -33.94
CA GLY A 520 5.38 -3.00 -34.76
C GLY A 520 6.87 -3.36 -34.70
N PRO A 521 7.75 -2.50 -35.26
CA PRO A 521 9.14 -2.84 -35.50
C PRO A 521 9.95 -3.04 -34.21
N TYR A 522 10.91 -3.95 -34.29
CA TYR A 522 11.91 -4.20 -33.26
C TYR A 522 13.24 -3.56 -33.65
N SER A 523 13.95 -2.99 -32.68
CA SER A 523 15.21 -2.28 -32.88
C SER A 523 16.38 -3.26 -33.01
N THR A 524 17.23 -2.99 -34.01
CA THR A 524 18.56 -3.62 -34.14
C THR A 524 19.59 -2.97 -33.23
N ASP A 525 19.33 -1.74 -32.80
CA ASP A 525 20.19 -0.96 -31.92
C ASP A 525 19.92 -1.25 -30.44
N ALA A 526 20.84 -0.79 -29.58
CA ALA A 526 20.68 -0.91 -28.15
C ALA A 526 19.46 -0.10 -27.65
N VAL A 527 18.54 -0.80 -26.98
CA VAL A 527 17.37 -0.22 -26.31
C VAL A 527 17.81 0.70 -25.16
N LYS A 528 17.30 1.93 -25.13
CA LYS A 528 17.52 2.88 -24.02
C LYS A 528 16.49 2.68 -22.93
N THR A 529 16.70 1.64 -22.10
CA THR A 529 15.77 1.23 -21.05
C THR A 529 15.51 2.36 -20.05
N ASP A 530 16.55 3.01 -19.54
CA ASP A 530 16.49 4.16 -18.64
C ASP A 530 15.59 5.31 -19.14
N VAL A 531 15.78 5.74 -20.39
CA VAL A 531 14.97 6.79 -21.02
C VAL A 531 13.52 6.34 -21.14
N SER A 532 13.30 5.08 -21.55
CA SER A 532 11.96 4.50 -21.68
C SER A 532 11.23 4.45 -20.34
N LEU A 533 11.91 4.04 -19.28
CA LEU A 533 11.38 3.99 -17.91
C LEU A 533 11.10 5.40 -17.36
N LYS A 534 11.96 6.38 -17.64
CA LYS A 534 11.74 7.78 -17.26
C LYS A 534 10.49 8.35 -17.93
N LEU A 535 10.33 8.12 -19.24
CA LEU A 535 9.15 8.54 -20.00
C LEU A 535 7.87 7.88 -19.49
N ALA A 536 7.93 6.57 -19.22
CA ALA A 536 6.81 5.81 -18.66
C ALA A 536 6.34 6.41 -17.33
N GLY A 537 7.27 6.70 -16.42
CA GLY A 537 6.93 7.32 -15.14
C GLY A 537 6.37 8.74 -15.29
N SER A 538 6.93 9.56 -16.17
CA SER A 538 6.47 10.94 -16.39
C SER A 538 4.99 10.98 -16.82
N GLY A 539 4.58 10.07 -17.71
CA GLY A 539 3.18 9.95 -18.14
C GLY A 539 2.19 9.58 -17.04
N LEU A 540 2.67 9.10 -15.88
CA LEU A 540 1.83 8.70 -14.76
C LEU A 540 1.52 9.84 -13.77
N MET A 541 2.23 10.96 -13.83
CA MET A 541 2.22 12.00 -12.79
C MET A 541 0.97 12.89 -12.81
N SER A 542 0.27 12.96 -13.93
CA SER A 542 -0.89 13.86 -14.09
C SER A 542 -2.12 13.42 -13.28
N LYS A 543 -2.21 12.15 -12.88
CA LYS A 543 -3.37 11.56 -12.19
C LYS A 543 -3.06 11.18 -10.73
N SER A 544 -4.06 11.29 -9.86
CA SER A 544 -3.98 10.98 -8.42
C SER A 544 -4.39 9.53 -8.10
N SER A 545 -4.09 8.57 -8.98
CA SER A 545 -4.43 7.15 -8.82
C SER A 545 -3.20 6.30 -8.48
N ARG A 546 -3.37 4.98 -8.28
CA ARG A 546 -2.22 4.06 -8.19
C ARG A 546 -1.41 4.14 -9.48
N ARG A 547 -0.08 4.21 -9.39
CA ARG A 547 0.82 4.36 -10.54
C ARG A 547 1.68 3.11 -10.69
N ALA A 548 1.59 2.47 -11.85
CA ALA A 548 2.35 1.27 -12.14
C ALA A 548 3.03 1.37 -13.50
N VAL A 549 4.28 0.94 -13.56
CA VAL A 549 4.99 0.67 -14.81
C VAL A 549 5.05 -0.83 -14.97
N VAL A 550 4.55 -1.35 -16.08
CA VAL A 550 4.58 -2.78 -16.41
C VAL A 550 5.52 -2.96 -17.60
N TYR A 551 6.67 -3.59 -17.36
CA TYR A 551 7.70 -3.80 -18.36
C TYR A 551 7.61 -5.20 -18.93
N PHE A 552 7.42 -5.29 -20.25
CA PHE A 552 7.37 -6.55 -20.99
C PHE A 552 8.77 -6.81 -21.53
N SER A 553 9.47 -7.80 -20.99
CA SER A 553 10.86 -8.09 -21.36
C SER A 553 11.23 -9.55 -21.09
N GLY A 554 12.27 -10.02 -21.76
CA GLY A 554 12.91 -11.31 -21.50
C GLY A 554 13.86 -11.30 -20.31
N GLY A 555 13.94 -10.17 -19.58
CA GLY A 555 14.80 -10.02 -18.40
C GLY A 555 16.26 -9.69 -18.73
N ILE A 556 16.59 -9.51 -20.02
CA ILE A 556 17.95 -9.25 -20.49
C ILE A 556 18.11 -7.75 -20.78
N LEU A 557 19.22 -7.17 -20.33
CA LEU A 557 19.56 -5.78 -20.62
C LEU A 557 20.83 -5.69 -21.46
N ASN A 558 20.85 -4.76 -22.39
CA ASN A 558 22.08 -4.38 -23.10
C ASN A 558 23.00 -3.54 -22.20
N ARG A 559 24.26 -3.37 -22.61
CA ARG A 559 25.27 -2.62 -21.82
C ARG A 559 24.94 -1.13 -21.64
N LYS A 560 24.16 -0.54 -22.54
CA LYS A 560 23.77 0.88 -22.55
C LYS A 560 22.40 1.15 -21.93
N ALA A 561 21.79 0.15 -21.28
CA ALA A 561 20.43 0.25 -20.76
C ALA A 561 20.23 1.37 -19.71
N PHE A 562 21.30 1.82 -19.04
CA PHE A 562 21.29 2.89 -18.02
C PHE A 562 22.44 3.90 -18.24
N GLU A 563 22.60 4.35 -19.49
CA GLU A 563 23.68 5.25 -19.90
C GLU A 563 23.34 6.74 -19.65
N LYS A 564 22.09 7.17 -19.85
CA LYS A 564 21.66 8.56 -19.64
C LYS A 564 21.21 8.80 -18.20
N TYR A 565 20.43 7.89 -17.63
CA TYR A 565 20.01 7.94 -16.23
C TYR A 565 20.49 6.70 -15.50
N SER A 566 21.14 6.90 -14.36
CA SER A 566 21.61 5.79 -13.53
C SER A 566 20.43 4.97 -12.99
N LEU A 567 20.70 3.71 -12.63
CA LEU A 567 19.71 2.83 -12.01
C LEU A 567 19.17 3.44 -10.71
N ASP A 568 20.04 3.99 -9.86
CA ASP A 568 19.64 4.61 -8.59
C ASP A 568 18.78 5.86 -8.81
N THR A 569 19.03 6.63 -9.86
CA THR A 569 18.18 7.76 -10.25
C THR A 569 16.78 7.28 -10.64
N ILE A 570 16.65 6.21 -11.43
CA ILE A 570 15.35 5.65 -11.83
C ILE A 570 14.60 5.05 -10.63
N VAL A 571 15.30 4.29 -9.79
CA VAL A 571 14.73 3.73 -8.55
C VAL A 571 14.24 4.85 -7.64
N SER A 572 15.07 5.86 -7.38
CA SER A 572 14.69 7.02 -6.56
C SER A 572 13.52 7.78 -7.18
N TYR A 573 13.55 7.99 -8.49
CA TYR A 573 12.45 8.62 -9.22
C TYR A 573 11.13 7.88 -8.99
N TYR A 574 11.13 6.55 -9.09
CA TYR A 574 9.91 5.76 -8.90
C TYR A 574 9.45 5.77 -7.44
N LYS A 575 10.36 5.57 -6.48
CA LYS A 575 10.03 5.58 -5.04
C LYS A 575 9.48 6.94 -4.59
N ASN A 576 10.12 8.04 -5.01
CA ASN A 576 9.73 9.41 -4.61
C ASN A 576 8.37 9.84 -5.17
N ASN A 577 7.89 9.15 -6.22
CA ASN A 577 6.62 9.42 -6.88
C ASN A 577 5.59 8.29 -6.72
N ASP A 578 5.87 7.27 -5.87
CA ASP A 578 5.03 6.10 -5.59
C ASP A 578 4.60 5.35 -6.86
N ILE A 579 5.59 5.13 -7.73
CA ILE A 579 5.47 4.32 -8.94
C ILE A 579 6.01 2.93 -8.62
N ARG A 580 5.20 1.90 -8.88
CA ARG A 580 5.58 0.49 -8.72
C ARG A 580 6.03 -0.09 -10.05
N PHE A 581 7.13 -0.83 -10.07
CA PHE A 581 7.66 -1.46 -11.29
C PHE A 581 7.40 -2.96 -11.29
N TYR A 582 6.63 -3.43 -12.27
CA TYR A 582 6.32 -4.84 -12.48
C TYR A 582 7.00 -5.34 -13.74
N LEU A 583 7.64 -6.50 -13.67
CA LEU A 583 8.28 -7.15 -14.80
C LEU A 583 7.43 -8.34 -15.24
N ILE A 584 6.86 -8.29 -16.45
CA ILE A 584 6.35 -9.47 -17.13
C ILE A 584 7.53 -10.13 -17.84
N LEU A 585 7.93 -11.30 -17.33
CA LEU A 585 9.07 -12.05 -17.82
C LEU A 585 8.66 -13.03 -18.92
N PHE A 586 9.19 -12.83 -20.13
CA PHE A 586 8.98 -13.73 -21.27
C PHE A 586 10.16 -14.68 -21.45
N GLY A 587 9.88 -15.98 -21.44
CA GLY A 587 10.91 -17.03 -21.50
C GLY A 587 11.47 -17.41 -20.13
N ASN A 588 12.54 -18.22 -20.15
CA ASN A 588 13.14 -18.84 -18.96
C ASN A 588 14.55 -18.32 -18.64
N ASP A 589 14.96 -17.21 -19.26
CA ASP A 589 16.29 -16.66 -19.05
C ASP A 589 16.42 -16.05 -17.64
N PRO A 590 17.62 -16.11 -17.03
CA PRO A 590 17.88 -15.45 -15.75
C PRO A 590 17.66 -13.94 -15.85
N ILE A 591 16.97 -13.40 -14.85
CA ILE A 591 16.66 -11.97 -14.78
C ILE A 591 17.94 -11.17 -14.48
N ASN A 592 18.17 -10.10 -15.22
CA ASN A 592 19.27 -9.18 -14.94
C ASN A 592 19.14 -8.57 -13.53
N SER A 593 20.24 -8.55 -12.77
CA SER A 593 20.26 -8.06 -11.39
C SER A 593 19.78 -6.62 -11.25
N LYS A 594 19.95 -5.76 -12.27
CA LYS A 594 19.45 -4.38 -12.26
C LYS A 594 17.92 -4.31 -12.31
N LEU A 595 17.29 -5.17 -13.11
CA LEU A 595 15.82 -5.26 -13.16
C LEU A 595 15.28 -5.84 -11.85
N GLN A 596 15.92 -6.87 -11.31
CA GLN A 596 15.54 -7.44 -10.02
C GLN A 596 15.63 -6.40 -8.90
N TYR A 597 16.70 -5.60 -8.87
CA TYR A 597 16.87 -4.51 -7.91
C TYR A 597 15.75 -3.46 -8.06
N LEU A 598 15.42 -3.04 -9.28
CA LEU A 598 14.32 -2.10 -9.53
C LEU A 598 12.95 -2.65 -9.06
N VAL A 599 12.66 -3.93 -9.32
CA VAL A 599 11.44 -4.59 -8.82
C VAL A 599 11.39 -4.56 -7.29
N ASN A 600 12.47 -4.98 -6.63
CA ASN A 600 12.53 -5.07 -5.17
C ASN A 600 12.40 -3.69 -4.51
N GLU A 601 13.17 -2.71 -4.98
CA GLU A 601 13.23 -1.37 -4.38
C GLU A 601 11.95 -0.56 -4.57
N THR A 602 11.23 -0.82 -5.66
CA THR A 602 9.93 -0.20 -5.91
C THR A 602 8.79 -1.02 -5.32
N GLY A 603 9.03 -2.18 -4.71
CA GLY A 603 7.99 -3.05 -4.14
C GLY A 603 7.00 -3.58 -5.18
N GLY A 604 7.45 -3.79 -6.41
CA GLY A 604 6.67 -4.48 -7.44
C GLY A 604 6.89 -5.99 -7.41
N ALA A 605 6.64 -6.66 -8.52
CA ALA A 605 6.84 -8.10 -8.63
C ALA A 605 7.38 -8.50 -10.01
N VAL A 606 8.03 -9.67 -10.05
CA VAL A 606 8.30 -10.40 -11.29
C VAL A 606 7.17 -11.38 -11.51
N ILE A 607 6.60 -11.37 -12.71
CA ILE A 607 5.53 -12.25 -13.11
C ILE A 607 5.98 -13.02 -14.35
N PRO A 608 6.27 -14.32 -14.22
CA PRO A 608 6.49 -15.18 -15.38
C PRO A 608 5.25 -15.21 -16.27
N PHE A 609 5.43 -15.01 -17.57
CA PHE A 609 4.35 -15.16 -18.53
C PHE A 609 4.09 -16.64 -18.76
N SER A 610 2.97 -17.16 -18.23
CA SER A 610 2.55 -18.55 -18.41
C SER A 610 1.20 -18.71 -19.13
N SER A 611 0.39 -17.64 -19.21
CA SER A 611 -0.90 -17.50 -19.93
C SER A 611 -1.64 -16.23 -19.41
N TYR A 612 -2.93 -16.07 -19.75
CA TYR A 612 -3.85 -15.04 -19.24
C TYR A 612 -3.83 -14.89 -17.70
N GLU A 613 -3.73 -16.01 -16.96
CA GLU A 613 -3.70 -16.01 -15.49
C GLU A 613 -2.46 -15.35 -14.89
N GLY A 614 -1.34 -15.31 -15.64
CA GLY A 614 -0.14 -14.60 -15.18
C GLY A 614 -0.35 -13.10 -15.16
N VAL A 615 -0.98 -12.56 -16.21
CA VAL A 615 -1.15 -11.11 -16.37
C VAL A 615 -2.27 -10.56 -15.50
N SER A 616 -3.34 -11.33 -15.26
CA SER A 616 -4.40 -10.89 -14.34
C SER A 616 -3.90 -10.64 -12.92
N LYS A 617 -2.95 -11.45 -12.45
CA LYS A 617 -2.30 -11.26 -11.14
C LYS A 617 -1.64 -9.90 -11.00
N VAL A 618 -1.12 -9.29 -12.07
CA VAL A 618 -0.49 -7.97 -11.99
C VAL A 618 -1.50 -6.90 -11.58
N TYR A 619 -2.69 -6.96 -12.17
CA TYR A 619 -3.74 -6.01 -11.86
C TYR A 619 -4.17 -6.12 -10.39
N ASP A 620 -4.35 -7.34 -9.90
CA ASP A 620 -4.71 -7.61 -8.51
C ASP A 620 -3.58 -7.17 -7.56
N LEU A 621 -2.33 -7.50 -7.87
CA LEU A 621 -1.17 -7.06 -7.09
C LEU A 621 -1.10 -5.53 -6.99
N ILE A 622 -1.38 -4.80 -8.08
CA ILE A 622 -1.43 -3.33 -8.04
C ILE A 622 -2.54 -2.84 -7.12
N LEU A 623 -3.74 -3.43 -7.17
CA LEU A 623 -4.86 -3.04 -6.30
C LEU A 623 -4.62 -3.38 -4.83
N GLU A 624 -3.90 -4.47 -4.55
CA GLU A 624 -3.56 -4.90 -3.20
C GLU A 624 -2.47 -4.03 -2.56
N GLN A 625 -1.70 -3.28 -3.35
CA GLN A 625 -0.69 -2.38 -2.80
C GLN A 625 -1.31 -1.30 -1.92
N LYS A 626 -0.79 -1.21 -0.70
CA LYS A 626 -1.05 -0.14 0.25
C LYS A 626 -0.37 1.14 -0.23
N THR A 627 -1.11 2.25 -0.25
CA THR A 627 -0.59 3.57 -0.60
C THR A 627 -0.92 4.55 0.52
N GLY A 628 0.02 5.40 0.91
CA GLY A 628 -0.23 6.45 1.91
C GLY A 628 -0.89 7.69 1.32
N THR A 629 -1.54 7.59 0.16
CA THR A 629 -1.85 8.75 -0.69
C THR A 629 -3.28 9.24 -0.49
N TYR A 630 -3.42 10.53 -0.17
CA TYR A 630 -4.68 11.20 0.15
C TYR A 630 -4.86 12.46 -0.70
N LEU A 631 -6.10 12.75 -1.09
CA LEU A 631 -6.50 14.01 -1.69
C LEU A 631 -7.40 14.77 -0.71
N LEU A 632 -6.88 15.84 -0.12
CA LEU A 632 -7.65 16.72 0.76
C LEU A 632 -8.32 17.80 -0.06
N GLU A 633 -9.55 18.16 0.29
CA GLU A 633 -10.34 19.26 -0.26
C GLU A 633 -10.60 20.26 0.87
N TYR A 634 -10.28 21.53 0.62
CA TYR A 634 -10.66 22.63 1.49
C TYR A 634 -11.03 23.89 0.69
N TYR A 635 -11.73 24.81 1.35
CA TYR A 635 -12.03 26.12 0.80
C TYR A 635 -11.04 27.13 1.32
N TYR A 636 -10.43 27.89 0.42
CA TYR A 636 -9.57 29.00 0.82
C TYR A 636 -10.39 30.08 1.53
N PRO A 637 -10.08 30.42 2.79
CA PRO A 637 -10.92 31.27 3.63
C PRO A 637 -10.69 32.77 3.46
N GLY A 638 -9.63 33.17 2.74
CA GLY A 638 -9.25 34.58 2.57
C GLY A 638 -9.74 35.24 1.27
N PRO A 639 -9.38 36.52 1.06
CA PRO A 639 -9.59 37.18 -0.23
C PRO A 639 -8.76 36.50 -1.32
N GLN A 640 -9.39 36.18 -2.45
CA GLN A 640 -8.74 35.58 -3.61
C GLN A 640 -7.96 36.66 -4.36
N GLU A 641 -6.82 37.08 -3.82
CA GLU A 641 -5.91 38.02 -4.48
C GLU A 641 -5.10 37.27 -5.57
N PRO A 642 -5.34 37.56 -6.87
CA PRO A 642 -4.62 36.89 -7.95
C PRO A 642 -3.11 37.11 -7.83
N ASN A 643 -2.34 36.08 -8.17
CA ASN A 643 -0.87 36.05 -8.18
C ASN A 643 -0.18 36.16 -6.82
N LYS A 644 -0.91 36.05 -5.71
CA LYS A 644 -0.29 36.01 -4.39
C LYS A 644 0.23 34.61 -4.05
N TYR A 645 1.46 34.54 -3.55
CA TYR A 645 2.15 33.32 -3.11
C TYR A 645 1.72 32.95 -1.69
N PHE A 646 1.33 31.70 -1.47
CA PHE A 646 0.86 31.19 -0.18
C PHE A 646 1.65 29.98 0.26
N ASN A 647 2.29 30.10 1.43
CA ASN A 647 2.80 28.97 2.18
C ASN A 647 1.63 28.10 2.65
N LEU A 648 1.85 26.79 2.66
CA LEU A 648 0.92 25.78 3.13
C LEU A 648 1.68 24.79 4.02
N SER A 649 1.14 24.50 5.18
CA SER A 649 1.54 23.38 6.01
C SER A 649 0.38 22.41 6.11
N VAL A 650 0.67 21.12 6.00
CA VAL A 650 -0.29 20.03 6.23
C VAL A 650 0.23 19.20 7.39
N GLU A 651 -0.58 19.04 8.43
CA GLU A 651 -0.26 18.15 9.54
C GLU A 651 -1.15 16.92 9.48
N ALA A 652 -0.57 15.76 9.81
CA ALA A 652 -1.27 14.50 9.94
C ALA A 652 -1.04 13.94 11.35
N ASN A 653 -2.10 13.38 11.96
CA ASN A 653 -2.03 12.79 13.30
C ASN A 653 -2.78 11.44 13.34
N ILE A 654 -2.15 10.42 13.92
CA ILE A 654 -2.77 9.11 14.18
C ILE A 654 -2.24 8.52 15.49
N ASN A 655 -3.13 8.26 16.46
CA ASN A 655 -2.81 7.57 17.73
C ASN A 655 -1.49 8.07 18.35
N GLN A 656 -1.41 9.37 18.62
CA GLN A 656 -0.29 10.11 19.24
C GLN A 656 0.97 10.30 18.38
N GLN A 657 0.99 9.86 17.12
CA GLN A 657 2.05 10.21 16.17
C GLN A 657 1.61 11.37 15.29
N THR A 658 2.45 12.38 15.17
CA THR A 658 2.21 13.54 14.29
C THR A 658 3.27 13.64 13.21
N GLY A 659 2.93 14.27 12.10
CA GLY A 659 3.88 14.67 11.06
C GLY A 659 3.42 15.94 10.38
N ARG A 660 4.36 16.63 9.75
CA ARG A 660 4.12 17.92 9.11
C ARG A 660 4.84 17.98 7.76
N GLY A 661 4.10 18.42 6.75
CA GLY A 661 4.59 18.67 5.39
C GLY A 661 4.47 20.14 5.05
N GLU A 662 5.50 20.70 4.42
CA GLU A 662 5.56 22.11 4.00
C GLU A 662 5.45 22.19 2.47
N PHE A 663 4.67 23.15 1.98
CA PHE A 663 4.43 23.38 0.55
C PHE A 663 4.05 24.85 0.30
N ALA A 664 3.78 25.22 -0.96
CA ALA A 664 3.21 26.51 -1.31
C ALA A 664 2.48 26.49 -2.67
N TYR A 665 1.65 27.50 -2.95
CA TYR A 665 0.96 27.68 -4.23
C TYR A 665 0.63 29.16 -4.51
N PHE A 666 0.28 29.46 -5.76
CA PHE A 666 -0.23 30.79 -6.15
C PHE A 666 -1.76 30.84 -6.17
N ILE A 667 -2.31 31.99 -5.78
CA ILE A 667 -3.71 32.28 -6.10
C ILE A 667 -3.84 32.66 -7.58
N ASN A 668 -4.75 32.00 -8.31
CA ASN A 668 -5.03 32.34 -9.71
C ASN A 668 -5.96 33.53 -9.82
#